data_AF-A0A9W5Y0F3-F1
#
_entry.id   AF-A0A9W5Y0F3-F1
#
_cell.length_a   1.000
_cell.length_b   1.000
_cell.length_c   1.000
_cell.angle_alpha   90.00
_cell.angle_beta   90.00
_cell.angle_gamma   90.00
#
_symmetry.space_group_name_H-M   'P 1'
#
loop_
_entity.id
_entity.type
_entity.pdbx_description
1 polymer ?
#
loop_
_entity_poly.entity_id
_entity_poly.type
_entity_poly.pdbx_seq_one_letter_code
_entity_poly.pdbx_strand_id
1 'polypeptide(L)'
;MRYNNCFELWIDESGDFLSDISNKRLNPSLVGGVLIEQGIVDETIAGKILNRDFVHFNEENGQLNIEVLRKVAEYKAEFVVFENKERLLVIDSDTTYLNILSEGIIQLLLFLSAKYGDFELNVLVATRKNTTAGKGILSEEEYEKRLKEKVVLGIARNALTKKTRWKYKISFGDARIDKRLMLSDCVCNTYLTRTSRKFTDEDRIIINELYKKELNFSIFESSVDIEIKRAIAEGRFGDVIFELYFNSELAEGKKKYLDLALDRLQQFNDFAINNQLMSITSKIDTLIRMHLDYSVLKVILTELQSELVPLLKQRNMAVPEFILDIILYLYTIYTHEGSAQAEEQDEFFMIELENLTDLFIKFQYFIMYKTRQAIHQKNMLDVEASIDNMTKVIKIMEQMKELMSIIDGAEDNMLGDKNIMLAKAYGTRLQAWAMTMHKEKDDLEKARVDYENALKQFANENDKVRQHLYLSQAECEAGNIENALKLILKTENMNYMEEDSVEKFIDKINGQRLYDVIYKYLAYVRIMSYAKRLKEDSIASYMYKAMTKNNVNLETFKASFSGIHPLEMIYWHMGDYFAYSEEIKKANRYYDMAIELCEQSQRDITIKVIQLGVLSSKVLAYLHKKRINEAKDVVDRLINEYSTLIAGGIPSTVLDYVGILKNVSKENINTEALEEFTVKARAIN
;
A
#
# COMPACT_ATOMS: atom_id res chain seq x y z
N MET A 1 6.57 -17.73 -0.21
CA MET A 1 8.00 -18.13 -0.20
C MET A 1 8.66 -17.46 0.99
N ARG A 2 9.33 -18.23 1.87
CA ARG A 2 10.12 -17.68 2.99
C ARG A 2 11.36 -16.99 2.41
N TYR A 3 11.71 -15.81 2.91
CA TYR A 3 13.00 -15.20 2.62
C TYR A 3 14.10 -16.09 3.23
N ASN A 4 15.20 -16.31 2.50
CA ASN A 4 16.33 -17.06 3.04
C ASN A 4 17.18 -16.21 4.01
N ASN A 5 16.99 -14.89 4.05
CA ASN A 5 17.73 -13.97 4.90
C ASN A 5 16.75 -13.03 5.62
N CYS A 6 16.57 -13.22 6.93
CA CYS A 6 15.77 -12.34 7.78
C CYS A 6 16.68 -11.73 8.85
N PHE A 7 16.64 -10.41 9.01
CA PHE A 7 17.49 -9.67 9.93
C PHE A 7 16.66 -8.84 10.91
N GLU A 8 17.23 -8.58 12.07
CA GLU A 8 16.79 -7.57 13.02
C GLU A 8 17.89 -6.52 13.19
N LEU A 9 17.50 -5.26 13.19
CA LEU A 9 18.34 -4.12 13.53
C LEU A 9 17.76 -3.47 14.77
N TRP A 10 18.54 -3.38 15.85
CA TRP A 10 18.17 -2.64 17.05
C TRP A 10 19.07 -1.43 17.15
N ILE A 11 18.50 -0.25 17.35
CA ILE A 11 19.25 1.01 17.29
C ILE A 11 18.82 2.01 18.37
N ASP A 12 19.82 2.73 18.89
CA ASP A 12 19.68 3.80 19.88
C ASP A 12 20.50 5.03 19.46
N GLU A 13 20.30 6.16 20.13
CA GLU A 13 21.07 7.39 19.91
C GLU A 13 22.15 7.59 20.97
N SER A 14 23.27 8.24 20.60
CA SER A 14 24.23 8.72 21.58
C SER A 14 24.90 10.01 21.12
N GLY A 15 24.96 10.99 22.03
CA GLY A 15 25.54 12.30 21.79
C GLY A 15 24.56 13.43 22.12
N ASP A 16 24.97 14.65 21.81
CA ASP A 16 24.14 15.85 21.97
C ASP A 16 24.14 16.59 20.62
N PHE A 17 23.10 16.33 19.84
CA PHE A 17 22.93 16.89 18.49
C PHE A 17 22.83 18.43 18.47
N LEU A 18 22.53 19.10 19.60
CA LEU A 18 22.51 20.56 19.69
C LEU A 18 23.91 21.14 19.92
N SER A 19 24.63 20.61 20.91
CA SER A 19 25.94 21.17 21.29
C SER A 19 27.09 20.68 20.40
N ASP A 20 26.85 19.65 19.58
CA ASP A 20 27.85 19.00 18.74
C ASP A 20 28.55 19.91 17.73
N ILE A 21 27.84 20.92 17.23
CA ILE A 21 28.39 21.93 16.30
C ILE A 21 29.54 22.69 16.97
N SER A 22 29.39 22.98 18.27
CA SER A 22 30.29 23.85 19.02
C SER A 22 31.48 23.10 19.63
N ASN A 23 31.34 21.81 19.92
CA ASN A 23 32.32 21.04 20.67
C ASN A 23 33.11 20.05 19.79
N LYS A 24 34.02 20.59 18.97
CA LYS A 24 34.90 19.80 18.07
C LYS A 24 35.88 18.86 18.79
N ARG A 25 35.94 18.87 20.14
CA ARG A 25 36.83 18.00 20.93
C ARG A 25 36.21 16.64 21.24
N LEU A 26 34.90 16.50 21.14
CA LEU A 26 34.22 15.22 21.32
C LEU A 26 34.16 14.45 20.00
N ASN A 27 33.66 13.21 20.01
CA ASN A 27 33.27 12.53 18.77
C ASN A 27 31.87 12.98 18.34
N PRO A 28 31.49 12.87 17.06
CA PRO A 28 30.18 13.30 16.60
C PRO A 28 29.08 12.40 17.13
N SER A 29 27.92 12.98 17.38
CA SER A 29 26.70 12.29 17.74
C SER A 29 26.29 11.35 16.63
N LEU A 30 25.66 10.25 17.02
CA LEU A 30 25.39 9.15 16.14
C LEU A 30 24.15 8.39 16.56
N VAL A 31 23.68 7.56 15.64
CA VAL A 31 22.73 6.49 15.89
C VAL A 31 23.44 5.18 15.58
N GLY A 32 23.25 4.15 16.38
CA GLY A 32 23.94 2.89 16.15
C GLY A 32 23.31 1.72 16.88
N GLY A 33 23.85 0.54 16.68
CA GLY A 33 23.34 -0.64 17.36
C GLY A 33 23.71 -1.95 16.69
N VAL A 34 22.83 -2.92 16.83
CA VAL A 34 23.11 -4.33 16.56
C VAL A 34 22.30 -4.82 15.37
N LEU A 35 22.98 -5.34 14.35
CA LEU A 35 22.40 -6.07 13.23
C LEU A 35 22.62 -7.57 13.43
N ILE A 36 21.55 -8.36 13.41
CA ILE A 36 21.63 -9.80 13.65
C ILE A 36 20.60 -10.56 12.80
N GLU A 37 20.84 -11.84 12.52
CA GLU A 37 19.83 -12.69 11.89
C GLU A 37 18.66 -12.95 12.86
N GLN A 38 17.45 -12.92 12.31
CA GLN A 38 16.21 -13.01 13.09
C GLN A 38 16.13 -14.34 13.84
N GLY A 39 15.80 -14.26 15.14
CA GLY A 39 15.61 -15.42 16.01
C GLY A 39 16.89 -15.97 16.65
N ILE A 40 18.08 -15.40 16.40
CA ILE A 40 19.31 -15.81 17.10
C ILE A 40 19.34 -15.29 18.54
N VAL A 41 19.01 -14.01 18.75
CA VAL A 41 18.97 -13.38 20.06
C VAL A 41 17.58 -12.78 20.28
N ASP A 42 16.88 -13.30 21.28
CA ASP A 42 15.63 -12.73 21.78
C ASP A 42 15.88 -11.84 23.00
N GLU A 43 14.82 -11.25 23.56
CA GLU A 43 14.91 -10.41 24.76
C GLU A 43 15.48 -11.15 25.98
N THR A 44 15.25 -12.46 26.09
CA THR A 44 15.75 -13.28 27.19
C THR A 44 17.27 -13.47 27.08
N ILE A 45 17.77 -13.76 25.88
CA ILE A 45 19.20 -13.88 25.61
C ILE A 45 19.87 -12.52 25.76
N ALA A 46 19.25 -11.44 25.27
CA ALA A 46 19.74 -10.07 25.49
C ALA A 46 19.87 -9.75 26.99
N GLY A 47 18.88 -10.13 27.80
CA GLY A 47 18.93 -10.01 29.26
C GLY A 47 20.09 -10.79 29.89
N LYS A 48 20.40 -11.99 29.40
CA LYS A 48 21.56 -12.79 29.86
C LYS A 48 22.90 -12.16 29.47
N ILE A 49 23.00 -11.57 28.28
CA ILE A 49 24.21 -10.88 27.82
C ILE A 49 24.50 -9.66 28.71
N LEU A 50 23.47 -8.87 29.02
CA LEU A 50 23.56 -7.69 29.90
C LEU A 50 23.82 -8.07 31.36
N ASN A 51 23.25 -9.19 31.81
CA ASN A 51 23.33 -9.68 33.19
C ASN A 51 22.87 -8.65 34.25
N ARG A 52 21.95 -7.74 33.87
CA ARG A 52 21.38 -6.67 34.71
C ARG A 52 19.96 -6.27 34.26
N ASP A 53 19.18 -5.77 35.23
CA ASP A 53 17.79 -5.33 35.01
C ASP A 53 17.68 -3.95 34.35
N PHE A 54 18.71 -3.11 34.40
CA PHE A 54 18.81 -1.88 33.63
C PHE A 54 20.27 -1.46 33.57
N VAL A 55 20.73 -0.99 32.41
CA VAL A 55 22.09 -0.48 32.22
C VAL A 55 22.02 0.75 31.33
N HIS A 56 22.65 1.83 31.76
CA HIS A 56 22.92 2.99 30.91
C HIS A 56 24.43 3.10 30.73
N PHE A 57 24.93 2.75 29.55
CA PHE A 57 26.35 2.48 29.33
C PHE A 57 27.23 3.73 29.42
N ASN A 58 26.64 4.93 29.41
CA ASN A 58 27.35 6.18 29.68
C ASN A 58 27.89 6.26 31.13
N GLU A 59 27.23 5.57 32.07
CA GLU A 59 27.58 5.60 33.50
C GLU A 59 28.50 4.44 33.92
N GLU A 60 28.70 3.46 33.02
CA GLU A 60 29.47 2.24 33.29
C GLU A 60 30.97 2.37 32.93
N ASN A 61 31.79 1.43 33.41
CA ASN A 61 33.21 1.36 33.09
C ASN A 61 33.49 0.76 31.69
N GLY A 62 34.65 1.07 31.10
CA GLY A 62 35.00 0.61 29.75
C GLY A 62 35.11 -0.90 29.59
N GLN A 63 35.52 -1.62 30.64
CA GLN A 63 35.70 -3.07 30.60
C GLN A 63 34.36 -3.80 30.42
N LEU A 64 33.32 -3.35 31.12
CA LEU A 64 31.97 -3.90 30.99
C LEU A 64 31.43 -3.68 29.57
N ASN A 65 31.64 -2.49 28.99
CA ASN A 65 31.25 -2.22 27.61
C ASN A 65 31.90 -3.23 26.64
N ILE A 66 33.22 -3.45 26.74
CA ILE A 66 33.94 -4.40 25.88
C ILE A 66 33.46 -5.85 26.08
N GLU A 67 33.22 -6.26 27.32
CA GLU A 67 32.72 -7.61 27.64
C GLU A 67 31.35 -7.86 26.98
N VAL A 68 30.43 -6.90 27.10
CA VAL A 68 29.11 -6.97 26.48
C VAL A 68 29.23 -7.03 24.95
N LEU A 69 30.04 -6.17 24.33
CA LEU A 69 30.23 -6.19 22.88
C LEU A 69 30.81 -7.52 22.37
N ARG A 70 31.79 -8.10 23.07
CA ARG A 70 32.33 -9.42 22.72
C ARG A 70 31.26 -10.51 22.78
N LYS A 71 30.47 -10.54 23.85
CA LYS A 71 29.35 -11.50 23.99
C LYS A 71 28.31 -11.33 22.90
N VAL A 72 27.99 -10.10 22.50
CA VAL A 72 27.05 -9.86 21.39
C VAL A 72 27.64 -10.37 20.08
N ALA A 73 28.92 -10.11 19.80
CA ALA A 73 29.60 -10.58 18.60
C ALA A 73 29.71 -12.11 18.49
N GLU A 74 29.76 -12.85 19.62
CA GLU A 74 29.72 -14.32 19.65
C GLU A 74 28.44 -14.90 19.00
N TYR A 75 27.33 -14.14 19.02
CA TYR A 75 26.08 -14.50 18.34
C TYR A 75 26.05 -14.11 16.86
N LYS A 76 27.21 -13.85 16.24
CA LYS A 76 27.37 -13.39 14.85
C LYS A 76 26.67 -12.06 14.56
N ALA A 77 26.41 -11.28 15.60
CA ALA A 77 25.91 -9.93 15.44
C ALA A 77 26.98 -9.01 14.84
N GLU A 78 26.56 -8.09 13.98
CA GLU A 78 27.41 -7.04 13.43
C GLU A 78 26.99 -5.67 14.00
N PHE A 79 27.95 -4.77 14.18
CA PHE A 79 27.67 -3.43 14.71
C PHE A 79 27.50 -2.41 13.59
N VAL A 80 26.41 -1.66 13.65
CA VAL A 80 26.05 -0.65 12.66
C VAL A 80 26.11 0.73 13.30
N VAL A 81 26.68 1.69 12.58
CA VAL A 81 26.80 3.09 13.03
C VAL A 81 26.39 4.03 11.92
N PHE A 82 25.55 5.01 12.27
CA PHE A 82 25.13 6.15 11.46
C PHE A 82 25.70 7.42 12.11
N GLU A 83 26.84 7.89 11.61
CA GLU A 83 27.61 8.98 12.24
C GLU A 83 27.32 10.33 11.55
N ASN A 84 26.99 11.34 12.35
CA ASN A 84 26.94 12.74 11.89
C ASN A 84 28.35 13.33 11.80
N LYS A 85 29.18 12.76 10.92
CA LYS A 85 30.62 13.07 10.83
C LYS A 85 30.90 14.57 10.66
N GLU A 86 30.05 15.26 9.91
CA GLU A 86 30.14 16.71 9.64
C GLU A 86 29.51 17.59 10.74
N ARG A 87 28.94 17.00 11.80
CA ARG A 87 28.34 17.70 12.96
C ARG A 87 27.24 18.69 12.57
N LEU A 88 26.37 18.26 11.67
CA LEU A 88 25.29 19.07 11.12
C LEU A 88 24.15 19.23 12.12
N LEU A 89 23.53 20.42 12.16
CA LEU A 89 22.24 20.67 12.79
C LEU A 89 21.26 21.10 11.70
N VAL A 90 20.22 20.30 11.50
CA VAL A 90 19.13 20.57 10.58
C VAL A 90 17.94 21.07 11.38
N ILE A 91 17.68 22.38 11.34
CA ILE A 91 16.57 23.07 12.04
C ILE A 91 16.66 22.98 13.58
N ASP A 92 16.51 21.76 14.12
CA ASP A 92 16.54 21.42 15.54
C ASP A 92 17.13 20.02 15.76
N SER A 93 17.22 19.61 17.02
CA SER A 93 17.79 18.30 17.39
C SER A 93 16.97 17.12 16.88
N ASP A 94 15.64 17.22 16.88
CA ASP A 94 14.75 16.10 16.52
C ASP A 94 14.79 15.84 15.02
N THR A 95 14.76 16.91 14.23
CA THR A 95 14.88 16.87 12.78
C THR A 95 16.27 16.37 12.36
N THR A 96 17.31 16.76 13.08
CA THR A 96 18.68 16.26 12.88
C THR A 96 18.77 14.76 13.13
N TYR A 97 18.23 14.27 14.25
CA TYR A 97 18.19 12.84 14.57
C TYR A 97 17.40 12.04 13.53
N LEU A 98 16.22 12.51 13.13
CA LEU A 98 15.41 11.89 12.07
C LEU A 98 16.17 11.76 10.75
N ASN A 99 16.93 12.80 10.37
CA ASN A 99 17.75 12.77 9.16
C ASN A 99 18.89 11.75 9.28
N ILE A 100 19.58 11.70 10.43
CA ILE A 100 20.64 10.72 10.68
C ILE A 100 20.11 9.29 10.58
N LEU A 101 18.99 9.06 11.24
CA LEU A 101 18.35 7.76 11.30
C LEU A 101 17.83 7.30 9.94
N SER A 102 17.10 8.17 9.23
CA SER A 102 16.53 7.82 7.92
C SER A 102 17.60 7.54 6.87
N GLU A 103 18.61 8.40 6.76
CA GLU A 103 19.72 8.24 5.81
C GLU A 103 20.54 6.98 6.13
N GLY A 104 20.83 6.74 7.41
CA GLY A 104 21.52 5.53 7.86
C GLY A 104 20.76 4.25 7.50
N ILE A 105 19.45 4.22 7.73
CA ILE A 105 18.59 3.09 7.34
C ILE A 105 18.63 2.88 5.82
N ILE A 106 18.54 3.94 5.02
CA ILE A 106 18.58 3.84 3.56
C ILE A 106 19.91 3.21 3.10
N GLN A 107 21.04 3.71 3.60
CA GLN A 107 22.36 3.18 3.24
C GLN A 107 22.52 1.70 3.65
N LEU A 108 22.01 1.32 4.82
CA LEU A 108 22.00 -0.07 5.25
C LEU A 108 21.13 -0.95 4.34
N LEU A 109 19.92 -0.50 3.97
CA LEU A 109 19.04 -1.25 3.07
C LEU A 109 19.72 -1.48 1.71
N LEU A 110 20.40 -0.47 1.17
CA LEU A 110 21.17 -0.58 -0.07
C LEU A 110 22.34 -1.56 0.07
N PHE A 111 23.07 -1.50 1.19
CA PHE A 111 24.17 -2.44 1.49
C PHE A 111 23.67 -3.88 1.58
N LEU A 112 22.60 -4.13 2.33
CA LEU A 112 22.01 -5.48 2.46
C LEU A 112 21.47 -5.98 1.12
N SER A 113 20.84 -5.12 0.32
CA SER A 113 20.37 -5.49 -1.01
C SER A 113 21.52 -5.88 -1.94
N ALA A 114 22.64 -5.15 -1.89
CA ALA A 114 23.82 -5.47 -2.69
C ALA A 114 24.47 -6.79 -2.26
N LYS A 115 24.51 -7.07 -0.94
CA LYS A 115 25.18 -8.24 -0.36
C LYS A 115 24.35 -9.53 -0.43
N TYR A 116 23.05 -9.45 -0.19
CA TYR A 116 22.16 -10.62 -0.03
C TYR A 116 21.04 -10.71 -1.08
N GLY A 117 20.83 -9.67 -1.90
CA GLY A 117 19.73 -9.60 -2.86
C GLY A 117 18.40 -9.33 -2.17
N ASP A 118 17.61 -10.38 -1.94
CA ASP A 118 16.31 -10.32 -1.27
C ASP A 118 16.46 -10.66 0.23
N PHE A 119 15.90 -9.81 1.09
CA PHE A 119 15.96 -9.96 2.55
C PHE A 119 14.72 -9.37 3.25
N GLU A 120 14.53 -9.69 4.52
CA GLU A 120 13.56 -9.01 5.39
C GLU A 120 14.31 -8.35 6.56
N LEU A 121 14.02 -7.09 6.88
CA LEU A 121 14.68 -6.35 7.95
C LEU A 121 13.64 -5.77 8.93
N ASN A 122 13.71 -6.19 10.20
CA ASN A 122 12.91 -5.59 11.28
C ASN A 122 13.77 -4.61 12.05
N VAL A 123 13.47 -3.32 11.96
CA VAL A 123 14.17 -2.22 12.64
C VAL A 123 13.40 -1.88 13.92
N LEU A 124 14.07 -2.01 15.07
CA LEU A 124 13.59 -1.58 16.37
C LEU A 124 14.37 -0.33 16.81
N VAL A 125 13.67 0.79 16.92
CA VAL A 125 14.24 2.10 17.27
C VAL A 125 13.89 2.47 18.69
N ALA A 126 14.87 2.93 19.47
CA ALA A 126 14.61 3.50 20.78
C ALA A 126 13.79 4.80 20.68
N THR A 127 12.71 4.90 21.45
CA THR A 127 11.92 6.12 21.54
C THR A 127 12.70 7.20 22.29
N ARG A 128 12.89 8.35 21.65
CA ARG A 128 13.54 9.52 22.24
C ARG A 128 12.68 10.11 23.36
N LYS A 129 13.18 10.16 24.59
CA LYS A 129 12.52 10.85 25.72
C LYS A 129 12.97 12.30 25.77
N ASN A 130 12.13 13.20 25.26
CA ASN A 130 12.41 14.63 25.18
C ASN A 130 12.86 15.23 26.53
N THR A 131 14.04 15.86 26.55
CA THR A 131 14.65 16.48 27.72
C THR A 131 14.31 17.97 27.88
N THR A 132 13.53 18.57 26.97
CA THR A 132 13.11 19.98 27.06
C THR A 132 11.59 20.12 26.86
N ALA A 133 10.91 20.65 27.88
CA ALA A 133 9.50 21.01 27.81
C ALA A 133 9.33 22.34 27.05
N GLY A 134 8.77 22.30 25.83
CA GLY A 134 8.52 23.50 25.01
C GLY A 134 7.84 23.21 23.67
N LYS A 135 7.15 24.21 23.10
CA LYS A 135 6.30 24.11 21.89
C LYS A 135 7.08 23.68 20.65
N GLY A 136 6.84 22.45 20.20
CA GLY A 136 7.39 21.88 18.96
C GLY A 136 7.37 20.35 18.94
N ILE A 137 6.45 19.74 19.69
CA ILE A 137 6.53 18.33 20.09
C ILE A 137 5.85 17.47 19.03
N LEU A 138 6.61 16.62 18.35
CA LEU A 138 6.07 15.52 17.55
C LEU A 138 5.55 14.42 18.48
N SER A 139 4.33 13.94 18.26
CA SER A 139 3.86 12.72 18.94
C SER A 139 4.67 11.51 18.45
N GLU A 140 4.68 10.41 19.21
CA GLU A 140 5.32 9.16 18.77
C GLU A 140 4.78 8.69 17.41
N GLU A 141 3.48 8.84 17.17
CA GLU A 141 2.84 8.54 15.88
C GLU A 141 3.34 9.46 14.75
N GLU A 142 3.48 10.75 15.02
CA GLU A 142 3.98 11.70 14.01
C GLU A 142 5.47 11.47 13.72
N TYR A 143 6.23 11.07 14.74
CA TYR A 143 7.63 10.69 14.61
C TYR A 143 7.82 9.45 13.72
N GLU A 144 7.04 8.39 14.00
CA GLU A 144 7.02 7.17 13.17
C GLU A 144 6.62 7.47 11.73
N LYS A 145 5.58 8.29 11.55
CA LYS A 145 5.10 8.70 10.23
C LYS A 145 6.21 9.42 9.45
N ARG A 146 6.84 10.43 10.04
CA ARG A 146 7.92 11.21 9.39
C ARG A 146 9.13 10.36 9.05
N LEU A 147 9.54 9.44 9.94
CA LEU A 147 10.66 8.54 9.66
C LEU A 147 10.35 7.63 8.48
N LYS A 148 9.15 7.03 8.45
CA LYS A 148 8.70 6.18 7.34
C LYS A 148 8.68 6.96 6.03
N GLU A 149 8.10 8.16 6.02
CA GLU A 149 8.07 9.04 4.85
C GLU A 149 9.48 9.35 4.35
N LYS A 150 10.40 9.76 5.22
CA LYS A 150 11.79 10.06 4.83
C LYS A 150 12.52 8.85 4.25
N VAL A 151 12.37 7.66 4.85
CA VAL A 151 12.98 6.43 4.32
C VAL A 151 12.39 6.07 2.96
N VAL A 152 11.07 6.13 2.78
CA VAL A 152 10.43 5.81 1.47
C VAL A 152 10.86 6.81 0.40
N LEU A 153 10.85 8.11 0.71
CA LEU A 153 11.31 9.15 -0.20
C LEU A 153 12.79 8.94 -0.58
N GLY A 154 13.65 8.66 0.38
CA GLY A 154 15.06 8.39 0.12
C GLY A 154 15.32 7.11 -0.69
N ILE A 155 14.48 6.08 -0.53
CA ILE A 155 14.51 4.90 -1.41
C ILE A 155 14.09 5.28 -2.84
N ALA A 156 13.03 6.08 -2.99
CA ALA A 156 12.55 6.53 -4.29
C ALA A 156 13.58 7.43 -5.01
N ARG A 157 14.31 8.29 -4.29
CA ARG A 157 15.43 9.08 -4.81
C ARG A 157 16.49 8.22 -5.48
N ASN A 158 16.82 7.09 -4.84
CA ASN A 158 17.84 6.16 -5.32
C ASN A 158 17.36 5.24 -6.45
N ALA A 159 16.11 5.42 -6.91
CA ALA A 159 15.51 4.74 -8.07
C ALA A 159 15.89 3.26 -8.15
N LEU A 160 15.53 2.49 -7.11
CA LEU A 160 15.71 1.04 -7.11
C LEU A 160 14.84 0.40 -8.18
N THR A 161 15.34 0.39 -9.41
CA THR A 161 14.74 -0.21 -10.60
C THR A 161 14.94 -1.73 -10.66
N LYS A 162 15.69 -2.31 -9.73
CA LYS A 162 15.76 -3.77 -9.58
C LYS A 162 14.42 -4.28 -9.04
N LYS A 163 13.97 -5.43 -9.53
CA LYS A 163 12.91 -6.25 -8.90
C LYS A 163 13.40 -6.80 -7.55
N THR A 164 13.77 -5.93 -6.63
CA THR A 164 14.13 -6.30 -5.27
C THR A 164 12.85 -6.57 -4.50
N ARG A 165 12.74 -7.77 -3.92
CA ARG A 165 11.60 -8.17 -3.10
C ARG A 165 11.87 -8.00 -1.61
N TRP A 166 12.94 -7.30 -1.26
CA TRP A 166 13.29 -7.09 0.13
C TRP A 166 12.22 -6.26 0.84
N LYS A 167 12.07 -6.50 2.14
CA LYS A 167 11.05 -5.88 2.98
C LYS A 167 11.70 -5.29 4.22
N TYR A 168 11.12 -4.22 4.72
CA TYR A 168 11.51 -3.68 6.01
C TYR A 168 10.29 -3.29 6.83
N LYS A 169 10.43 -3.35 8.15
CA LYS A 169 9.45 -2.87 9.12
C LYS A 169 10.17 -2.03 10.15
N ILE A 170 9.62 -0.88 10.49
CA ILE A 170 10.12 -0.03 11.57
C ILE A 170 9.12 -0.14 12.73
N SER A 171 9.66 -0.33 13.93
CA SER A 171 8.93 -0.34 15.21
C SER A 171 9.71 0.43 16.25
N PHE A 172 9.00 0.97 17.25
CA PHE A 172 9.58 1.73 18.35
C PHE A 172 9.51 0.96 19.67
N GLY A 173 10.47 1.20 20.56
CA GLY A 173 10.52 0.59 21.88
C GLY A 173 11.18 1.49 22.93
N ASP A 174 10.92 1.23 24.21
CA ASP A 174 11.55 1.97 25.31
C ASP A 174 12.86 1.30 25.72
N ALA A 175 14.00 1.99 25.55
CA ALA A 175 15.31 1.50 25.94
C ALA A 175 15.47 1.22 27.45
N ARG A 176 14.54 1.68 28.29
CA ARG A 176 14.50 1.33 29.73
C ARG A 176 13.85 -0.01 30.02
N ILE A 177 13.08 -0.54 29.07
CA ILE A 177 12.32 -1.78 29.22
C ILE A 177 12.96 -2.86 28.35
N ASP A 178 13.16 -2.57 27.06
CA ASP A 178 13.62 -3.55 26.08
C ASP A 178 15.14 -3.76 26.16
N LYS A 179 15.54 -4.99 26.50
CA LYS A 179 16.94 -5.39 26.64
C LYS A 179 17.74 -5.30 25.35
N ARG A 180 17.09 -5.43 24.20
CA ARG A 180 17.74 -5.33 22.88
C ARG A 180 18.19 -3.90 22.61
N LEU A 181 17.39 -2.92 23.03
CA LEU A 181 17.72 -1.51 22.92
C LEU A 181 18.83 -1.12 23.91
N MET A 182 18.89 -1.71 25.11
CA MET A 182 20.02 -1.52 26.03
C MET A 182 21.34 -2.04 25.44
N LEU A 183 21.33 -3.14 24.68
CA LEU A 183 22.51 -3.58 23.93
C LEU A 183 22.92 -2.58 22.85
N SER A 184 21.94 -1.89 22.26
CA SER A 184 22.18 -0.83 21.26
C SER A 184 22.79 0.42 21.88
N ASP A 185 22.39 0.81 23.11
CA ASP A 185 23.05 1.86 23.91
C ASP A 185 24.54 1.53 24.13
N CYS A 186 24.87 0.26 24.44
CA CYS A 186 26.26 -0.17 24.59
C CYS A 186 27.08 0.08 23.32
N VAL A 187 26.53 -0.28 22.15
CA VAL A 187 27.19 -0.04 20.85
C VAL A 187 27.39 1.46 20.63
N CYS A 188 26.33 2.25 20.73
CA CYS A 188 26.40 3.69 20.45
C CYS A 188 27.36 4.41 21.39
N ASN A 189 27.22 4.16 22.69
CA ASN A 189 28.04 4.82 23.70
C ASN A 189 29.51 4.43 23.57
N THR A 190 29.81 3.15 23.31
CA THR A 190 31.19 2.69 23.14
C THR A 190 31.83 3.32 21.91
N TYR A 191 31.12 3.38 20.79
CA TYR A 191 31.65 4.04 19.60
C TYR A 191 31.82 5.55 19.82
N LEU A 192 30.85 6.23 20.42
CA LEU A 192 30.93 7.67 20.72
C LEU A 192 32.09 7.98 21.68
N THR A 193 32.38 7.13 22.66
CA THR A 193 33.41 7.37 23.68
C THR A 193 34.74 6.67 23.39
N ARG A 194 34.92 6.07 22.21
CA ARG A 194 36.10 5.25 21.82
C ARG A 194 37.46 5.93 22.01
N THR A 195 37.51 7.26 21.87
CA THR A 195 38.74 8.07 22.04
C THR A 195 38.94 8.61 23.46
N SER A 196 37.98 8.38 24.36
CA SER A 196 38.04 8.86 25.73
C SER A 196 39.03 8.05 26.58
N ARG A 197 39.33 8.55 27.78
CA ARG A 197 40.17 7.86 28.77
C ARG A 197 39.50 6.63 29.40
N LYS A 198 38.23 6.35 29.07
CA LYS A 198 37.47 5.18 29.55
C LYS A 198 38.04 3.85 29.04
N PHE A 199 38.77 3.87 27.92
CA PHE A 199 39.32 2.69 27.25
C PHE A 199 40.85 2.73 27.25
N THR A 200 41.46 1.56 27.45
CA THR A 200 42.90 1.35 27.28
C THR A 200 43.27 1.26 25.79
N ASP A 201 44.57 1.26 25.46
CA ASP A 201 45.00 1.08 24.07
C ASP A 201 44.65 -0.31 23.52
N GLU A 202 44.67 -1.34 24.38
CA GLU A 202 44.22 -2.70 24.05
C GLU A 202 42.72 -2.73 23.75
N ASP A 203 41.90 -2.05 24.57
CA ASP A 203 40.45 -1.93 24.34
C ASP A 203 40.15 -1.24 23.00
N ARG A 204 40.92 -0.21 22.63
CA ARG A 204 40.74 0.50 21.36
C ARG A 204 41.03 -0.38 20.15
N ILE A 205 42.01 -1.29 20.25
CA ILE A 205 42.27 -2.28 19.19
C ILE A 205 41.05 -3.19 19.03
N ILE A 206 40.52 -3.69 20.15
CA ILE A 206 39.33 -4.57 20.16
C ILE A 206 38.11 -3.86 19.58
N ILE A 207 37.88 -2.59 19.94
CA ILE A 207 36.81 -1.78 19.36
C ILE A 207 36.99 -1.69 17.83
N ASN A 208 38.19 -1.36 17.34
CA ASN A 208 38.42 -1.24 15.91
C ASN A 208 38.23 -2.56 15.13
N GLU A 209 38.46 -3.72 15.76
CA GLU A 209 38.20 -5.04 15.17
C GLU A 209 36.71 -5.37 15.12
N LEU A 210 35.97 -5.00 16.16
CA LEU A 210 34.53 -5.27 16.28
C LEU A 210 33.68 -4.39 15.35
N TYR A 211 34.04 -3.12 15.17
CA TYR A 211 33.31 -2.18 14.32
C TYR A 211 33.82 -2.21 12.88
N LYS A 212 33.15 -3.01 12.04
CA LYS A 212 33.50 -3.14 10.62
C LYS A 212 33.24 -1.83 9.87
N LYS A 213 34.24 -1.35 9.13
CA LYS A 213 34.14 -0.09 8.35
C LYS A 213 32.98 -0.08 7.35
N GLU A 214 32.62 -1.23 6.80
CA GLU A 214 31.53 -1.38 5.81
C GLU A 214 30.13 -1.11 6.39
N LEU A 215 29.98 -1.13 7.72
CA LEU A 215 28.73 -0.86 8.44
C LEU A 215 28.76 0.46 9.21
N ASN A 216 29.77 1.30 8.95
CA ASN A 216 29.87 2.66 9.46
C ASN A 216 29.48 3.61 8.34
N PHE A 217 28.23 4.05 8.37
CA PHE A 217 27.64 4.98 7.42
C PHE A 217 27.77 6.40 7.96
N SER A 218 28.32 7.30 7.15
CA SER A 218 28.39 8.73 7.48
C SER A 218 27.39 9.50 6.67
N ILE A 219 26.77 10.48 7.30
CA ILE A 219 25.98 11.47 6.58
C ILE A 219 26.96 12.42 5.93
N PHE A 220 27.03 12.35 4.60
CA PHE A 220 27.70 13.38 3.85
C PHE A 220 26.78 14.58 3.73
N GLU A 221 27.40 15.74 3.67
CA GLU A 221 26.76 16.98 3.26
C GLU A 221 25.96 16.73 1.98
N SER A 222 24.65 16.73 2.14
CA SER A 222 23.94 17.85 1.56
C SER A 222 22.92 18.32 2.59
N SER A 223 22.99 19.60 2.97
CA SER A 223 21.70 20.25 3.10
C SER A 223 21.03 20.09 1.74
N VAL A 224 19.74 19.81 1.71
CA VAL A 224 18.99 19.63 0.47
C VAL A 224 19.29 20.77 -0.54
N ASP A 225 19.60 21.97 -0.03
CA ASP A 225 20.12 23.12 -0.75
C ASP A 225 21.46 22.89 -1.52
N ILE A 226 22.45 22.24 -0.92
CA ILE A 226 23.72 21.86 -1.56
C ILE A 226 23.49 20.79 -2.64
N GLU A 227 22.62 19.82 -2.36
CA GLU A 227 22.25 18.78 -3.33
C GLU A 227 21.56 19.38 -4.54
N ILE A 228 20.63 20.31 -4.32
CA ILE A 228 19.97 21.08 -5.38
C ILE A 228 20.99 21.87 -6.17
N LYS A 229 21.89 22.62 -5.51
CA LYS A 229 22.94 23.39 -6.20
C LYS A 229 23.84 22.50 -7.05
N ARG A 230 24.22 21.33 -6.53
CA ARG A 230 25.03 20.34 -7.25
C ARG A 230 24.25 19.75 -8.42
N ALA A 231 23.00 19.35 -8.23
CA ALA A 231 22.15 18.83 -9.30
C ALA A 231 21.92 19.87 -10.41
N ILE A 232 21.74 21.15 -10.05
CA ILE A 232 21.71 22.27 -11.01
C ILE A 232 23.04 22.37 -11.79
N ALA A 233 24.18 22.30 -11.10
CA ALA A 233 25.50 22.36 -11.73
C ALA A 233 25.78 21.16 -12.67
N GLU A 234 25.26 19.98 -12.32
CA GLU A 234 25.35 18.74 -13.11
C GLU A 234 24.30 18.66 -14.22
N GLY A 235 23.38 19.62 -14.33
CA GLY A 235 22.31 19.64 -15.33
C GLY A 235 21.18 18.63 -15.07
N ARG A 236 21.05 18.12 -13.85
CA ARG A 236 19.99 17.18 -13.41
C ARG A 236 18.74 17.92 -12.94
N PHE A 237 18.10 18.68 -13.83
CA PHE A 237 16.96 19.53 -13.47
C PHE A 237 15.70 18.76 -13.07
N GLY A 238 15.48 17.55 -13.59
CA GLY A 238 14.37 16.69 -13.17
C GLY A 238 14.47 16.28 -11.71
N ASP A 239 15.69 15.99 -11.24
CA ASP A 239 15.95 15.70 -9.82
C ASP A 239 15.68 16.93 -8.94
N VAL A 240 16.08 18.11 -9.40
CA VAL A 240 15.82 19.38 -8.69
C VAL A 240 14.32 19.62 -8.55
N ILE A 241 13.56 19.50 -9.63
CA ILE A 241 12.10 19.68 -9.61
C ILE A 241 11.47 18.65 -8.67
N PHE A 242 11.88 17.38 -8.74
CA PHE A 242 11.41 16.35 -7.81
C PHE A 242 11.65 16.76 -6.34
N GLU A 243 12.86 17.17 -5.98
CA GLU A 243 13.16 17.58 -4.59
C GLU A 243 12.29 18.76 -4.13
N LEU A 244 12.06 19.75 -4.99
CA LEU A 244 11.27 20.94 -4.67
C LEU A 244 9.79 20.65 -4.37
N TYR A 245 9.24 19.57 -4.93
CA TYR A 245 7.84 19.17 -4.70
C TYR A 245 7.69 18.09 -3.62
N PHE A 246 8.71 17.25 -3.41
CA PHE A 246 8.65 16.12 -2.47
C PHE A 246 9.31 16.39 -1.11
N ASN A 247 10.00 17.53 -0.95
CA ASN A 247 10.65 17.91 0.30
C ASN A 247 10.10 19.21 0.88
N SER A 248 9.29 19.11 1.94
CA SER A 248 8.64 20.25 2.59
C SER A 248 9.62 21.22 3.26
N GLU A 249 10.86 20.79 3.55
CA GLU A 249 11.90 21.63 4.15
C GLU A 249 12.41 22.72 3.17
N LEU A 250 12.09 22.61 1.88
CA LEU A 250 12.48 23.57 0.84
C LEU A 250 11.43 24.64 0.51
N ALA A 251 10.36 24.74 1.31
CA ALA A 251 9.30 25.72 1.07
C ALA A 251 9.86 27.16 0.95
N GLU A 252 10.85 27.51 1.77
CA GLU A 252 11.61 28.75 1.66
C GLU A 252 12.61 28.68 0.50
N GLY A 253 12.31 29.37 -0.59
CA GLY A 253 13.17 29.41 -1.78
C GLY A 253 12.75 28.47 -2.92
N LYS A 254 11.70 27.65 -2.72
CA LYS A 254 11.11 26.77 -3.76
C LYS A 254 10.98 27.49 -5.10
N LYS A 255 10.31 28.65 -5.10
CA LYS A 255 10.06 29.46 -6.30
C LYS A 255 11.34 29.86 -7.03
N LYS A 256 12.37 30.30 -6.29
CA LYS A 256 13.64 30.76 -6.87
C LYS A 256 14.37 29.59 -7.56
N TYR A 257 14.45 28.44 -6.90
CA TYR A 257 15.11 27.27 -7.47
C TYR A 257 14.30 26.65 -8.61
N LEU A 258 12.97 26.67 -8.51
CA LEU A 258 12.09 26.21 -9.56
C LEU A 258 12.24 27.06 -10.82
N ASP A 259 12.17 28.39 -10.70
CA ASP A 259 12.36 29.29 -11.85
C ASP A 259 13.74 29.07 -12.49
N LEU A 260 14.81 28.98 -11.69
CA LEU A 260 16.15 28.70 -12.20
C LEU A 260 16.24 27.35 -12.92
N ALA A 261 15.65 26.30 -12.36
CA ALA A 261 15.65 24.97 -12.97
C ALA A 261 14.88 24.96 -14.29
N LEU A 262 13.70 25.58 -14.34
CA LEU A 262 12.87 25.65 -15.54
C LEU A 262 13.50 26.50 -16.65
N ASP A 263 14.10 27.65 -16.30
CA ASP A 263 14.76 28.54 -17.27
C ASP A 263 16.00 27.87 -17.90
N ARG A 264 16.67 26.99 -17.15
CA ARG A 264 17.79 26.19 -17.67
C ARG A 264 17.32 24.98 -18.45
N LEU A 265 16.27 24.30 -17.98
CA LEU A 265 15.66 23.16 -18.66
C LEU A 265 15.14 23.54 -20.05
N GLN A 266 14.54 24.74 -20.20
CA GLN A 266 14.05 25.26 -21.48
C GLN A 266 15.17 25.42 -22.54
N GLN A 267 16.45 25.45 -22.14
CA GLN A 267 17.58 25.54 -23.06
C GLN A 267 17.93 24.18 -23.69
N PHE A 268 17.36 23.09 -23.18
CA PHE A 268 17.56 21.75 -23.73
C PHE A 268 16.63 21.49 -24.92
N ASN A 269 16.95 20.47 -25.71
CA ASN A 269 16.03 20.00 -26.75
C ASN A 269 14.88 19.17 -26.14
N ASP A 270 13.78 19.01 -26.88
CA ASP A 270 12.57 18.33 -26.41
C ASP A 270 12.84 16.92 -25.88
N PHE A 271 13.74 16.17 -26.52
CA PHE A 271 14.13 14.83 -26.08
C PHE A 271 14.76 14.85 -24.68
N ALA A 272 15.68 15.77 -24.42
CA ALA A 272 16.33 15.89 -23.12
C ALA A 272 15.37 16.43 -22.05
N ILE A 273 14.48 17.36 -22.39
CA ILE A 273 13.42 17.83 -21.49
C ILE A 273 12.51 16.67 -21.08
N ASN A 274 12.01 15.89 -22.04
CA ASN A 274 11.16 14.74 -21.78
C ASN A 274 11.86 13.71 -20.88
N ASN A 275 13.13 13.37 -21.14
CA ASN A 275 13.87 12.45 -20.28
C ASN A 275 14.01 12.95 -18.83
N GLN A 276 14.26 14.25 -18.63
CA GLN A 276 14.33 14.84 -17.28
C GLN A 276 12.97 14.73 -16.57
N LEU A 277 11.86 15.00 -17.26
CA LEU A 277 10.52 14.92 -16.67
C LEU A 277 10.05 13.47 -16.47
N MET A 278 10.37 12.54 -17.37
CA MET A 278 10.08 11.10 -17.22
C MET A 278 10.76 10.50 -15.98
N SER A 279 11.92 11.03 -15.57
CA SER A 279 12.56 10.62 -14.32
C SER A 279 11.68 10.90 -13.09
N ILE A 280 10.90 11.99 -13.13
CA ILE A 280 9.96 12.38 -12.07
C ILE A 280 8.80 11.38 -12.04
N THR A 281 8.21 11.07 -13.19
CA THR A 281 7.07 10.13 -13.26
C THR A 281 7.48 8.71 -12.88
N SER A 282 8.70 8.28 -13.22
CA SER A 282 9.25 7.00 -12.76
C SER A 282 9.41 6.91 -11.23
N LYS A 283 9.86 7.99 -10.58
CA LYS A 283 9.93 8.07 -9.12
C LYS A 283 8.53 8.06 -8.49
N ILE A 284 7.57 8.76 -9.08
CA ILE A 284 6.16 8.74 -8.66
C ILE A 284 5.58 7.32 -8.77
N ASP A 285 5.80 6.62 -9.90
CA ASP A 285 5.36 5.23 -10.07
C ASP A 285 5.94 4.31 -8.99
N THR A 286 7.21 4.53 -8.64
CA THR A 286 7.88 3.80 -7.55
C THR A 286 7.20 4.09 -6.21
N LEU A 287 6.89 5.35 -5.90
CA LEU A 287 6.19 5.73 -4.66
C LEU A 287 4.79 5.11 -4.57
N ILE A 288 4.04 5.10 -5.68
CA ILE A 288 2.73 4.44 -5.77
C ILE A 288 2.85 2.95 -5.49
N ARG A 289 3.85 2.27 -6.10
CA ARG A 289 4.09 0.84 -5.89
C ARG A 289 4.58 0.49 -4.49
N MET A 290 5.29 1.41 -3.85
CA MET A 290 5.75 1.26 -2.46
C MET A 290 4.64 1.55 -1.44
N HIS A 291 3.42 1.84 -1.89
CA HIS A 291 2.28 2.16 -1.04
C HIS A 291 2.55 3.36 -0.11
N LEU A 292 3.19 4.41 -0.63
CA LEU A 292 3.17 5.70 0.07
C LEU A 292 1.72 6.12 0.30
N ASP A 293 1.44 6.78 1.43
CA ASP A 293 0.12 7.31 1.75
C ASP A 293 -0.43 8.12 0.55
N TYR A 294 -1.51 7.63 -0.07
CA TYR A 294 -2.12 8.25 -1.23
C TYR A 294 -2.49 9.72 -0.96
N SER A 295 -2.76 10.08 0.30
CA SER A 295 -3.05 11.46 0.67
C SER A 295 -1.86 12.41 0.46
N VAL A 296 -0.65 11.97 0.79
CA VAL A 296 0.59 12.76 0.57
C VAL A 296 0.84 12.91 -0.92
N LEU A 297 0.75 11.80 -1.66
CA LEU A 297 1.02 11.82 -3.09
C LEU A 297 -0.02 12.65 -3.87
N LYS A 298 -1.29 12.62 -3.46
CA LYS A 298 -2.36 13.43 -4.04
C LYS A 298 -2.06 14.93 -3.96
N VAL A 299 -1.61 15.41 -2.80
CA VAL A 299 -1.24 16.82 -2.61
C VAL A 299 -0.15 17.20 -3.61
N ILE A 300 0.92 16.40 -3.68
CA ILE A 300 2.06 16.67 -4.56
C ILE A 300 1.65 16.65 -6.04
N LEU A 301 0.89 15.63 -6.48
CA LEU A 301 0.41 15.55 -7.86
C LEU A 301 -0.53 16.70 -8.23
N THR A 302 -1.36 17.15 -7.29
CA THR A 302 -2.24 18.32 -7.49
C THR A 302 -1.42 19.59 -7.62
N GLU A 303 -0.36 19.77 -6.83
CA GLU A 303 0.58 20.89 -7.00
C GLU A 303 1.31 20.82 -8.35
N LEU A 304 1.77 19.64 -8.78
CA LEU A 304 2.38 19.46 -10.10
C LEU A 304 1.41 19.86 -11.22
N GLN A 305 0.16 19.42 -11.15
CA GLN A 305 -0.87 19.76 -12.15
C GLN A 305 -1.25 21.25 -12.15
N SER A 306 -1.38 21.87 -10.98
CA SER A 306 -1.89 23.25 -10.85
C SER A 306 -0.81 24.34 -10.87
N GLU A 307 0.45 24.01 -10.58
CA GLU A 307 1.59 24.94 -10.57
C GLU A 307 2.61 24.61 -11.67
N LEU A 308 3.20 23.41 -11.65
CA LEU A 308 4.31 23.07 -12.56
C LEU A 308 3.86 23.03 -14.02
N VAL A 309 2.75 22.35 -14.32
CA VAL A 309 2.25 22.20 -15.70
C VAL A 309 1.97 23.57 -16.35
N PRO A 310 1.27 24.52 -15.70
CA PRO A 310 1.14 25.88 -16.21
C PRO A 310 2.49 26.58 -16.44
N LEU A 311 3.46 26.44 -15.53
CA LEU A 311 4.79 27.05 -15.69
C LEU A 311 5.59 26.47 -16.87
N LEU A 312 5.44 25.17 -17.14
CA LEU A 312 6.02 24.50 -18.32
C LEU A 312 5.39 25.04 -19.61
N LYS A 313 4.05 25.15 -19.65
CA LYS A 313 3.31 25.70 -20.79
C LYS A 313 3.66 27.17 -21.07
N GLN A 314 3.79 28.00 -20.03
CA GLN A 314 4.21 29.40 -20.16
C GLN A 314 5.60 29.57 -20.78
N ARG A 315 6.49 28.58 -20.56
CA ARG A 315 7.83 28.52 -21.15
C ARG A 315 7.87 27.78 -22.49
N ASN A 316 6.72 27.50 -23.10
CA ASN A 316 6.60 26.79 -24.38
C ASN A 316 7.32 25.43 -24.41
N MET A 317 7.39 24.73 -23.27
CA MET A 317 7.92 23.36 -23.23
C MET A 317 6.80 22.37 -23.57
N ALA A 318 6.92 21.69 -24.72
CA ALA A 318 5.94 20.71 -25.18
C ALA A 318 6.21 19.34 -24.54
N VAL A 319 5.53 19.06 -23.43
CA VAL A 319 5.77 17.85 -22.61
C VAL A 319 4.48 17.06 -22.33
N PRO A 320 3.71 16.70 -23.38
CA PRO A 320 2.39 16.09 -23.24
C PRO A 320 2.42 14.76 -22.47
N GLU A 321 3.43 13.91 -22.69
CA GLU A 321 3.55 12.60 -22.01
C GLU A 321 3.67 12.76 -20.49
N PHE A 322 4.48 13.70 -20.02
CA PHE A 322 4.62 14.00 -18.59
C PHE A 322 3.31 14.48 -17.97
N ILE A 323 2.58 15.34 -18.68
CA ILE A 323 1.29 15.88 -18.21
C ILE A 323 0.25 14.75 -18.16
N LEU A 324 0.19 13.90 -19.19
CA LEU A 324 -0.71 12.75 -19.25
C LEU A 324 -0.42 11.74 -18.12
N ASP A 325 0.85 11.49 -17.79
CA ASP A 325 1.23 10.65 -16.65
C ASP A 325 0.67 11.20 -15.33
N ILE A 326 0.85 12.50 -15.06
CA ILE A 326 0.31 13.14 -13.85
C ILE A 326 -1.21 12.98 -13.78
N ILE A 327 -1.91 13.24 -14.89
CA ILE A 327 -3.37 13.10 -15.00
C ILE A 327 -3.78 11.66 -14.67
N LEU A 328 -3.11 10.66 -15.25
CA LEU A 328 -3.43 9.25 -15.03
C LEU A 328 -3.11 8.78 -13.59
N TYR A 329 -2.10 9.35 -12.93
CA TYR A 329 -1.83 9.09 -11.52
C TYR A 329 -2.91 9.69 -10.61
N LEU A 330 -3.31 10.94 -10.84
CA LEU A 330 -4.44 11.55 -10.14
C LEU A 330 -5.72 10.75 -10.34
N TYR A 331 -6.01 10.34 -11.57
CA TYR A 331 -7.13 9.47 -11.91
C TYR A 331 -7.15 8.19 -11.06
N THR A 332 -5.98 7.55 -10.95
CA THR A 332 -5.82 6.31 -10.18
C THR A 332 -6.06 6.55 -8.70
N ILE A 333 -5.54 7.64 -8.13
CA ILE A 333 -5.75 7.99 -6.71
C ILE A 333 -7.21 8.29 -6.43
N TYR A 334 -7.86 9.15 -7.22
CA TYR A 334 -9.28 9.47 -7.05
C TYR A 334 -10.17 8.23 -7.17
N THR A 335 -9.83 7.30 -8.06
CA THR A 335 -10.53 6.02 -8.19
C THR A 335 -10.37 5.15 -6.94
N HIS A 336 -9.19 5.13 -6.33
CA HIS A 336 -8.94 4.42 -5.07
C HIS A 336 -9.64 5.05 -3.87
N GLU A 337 -9.82 6.37 -3.87
CA GLU A 337 -10.57 7.11 -2.84
C GLU A 337 -12.09 7.05 -3.02
N GLY A 338 -12.58 6.44 -4.12
CA GLY A 338 -14.01 6.44 -4.45
C GLY A 338 -14.56 7.85 -4.71
N SER A 339 -13.74 8.76 -5.25
CA SER A 339 -14.07 10.16 -5.49
C SER A 339 -14.47 10.43 -6.93
N ALA A 340 -15.57 11.17 -7.14
CA ALA A 340 -16.01 11.63 -8.46
C ALA A 340 -15.04 12.63 -9.12
N GLN A 341 -14.06 13.16 -8.38
CA GLN A 341 -13.03 14.06 -8.92
C GLN A 341 -12.17 13.42 -10.02
N ALA A 342 -12.20 12.08 -10.18
CA ALA A 342 -11.55 11.44 -11.33
C ALA A 342 -12.18 11.89 -12.65
N GLU A 343 -13.49 12.20 -12.70
CA GLU A 343 -14.19 12.65 -13.90
C GLU A 343 -13.67 14.02 -14.40
N GLU A 344 -13.22 14.89 -13.48
CA GLU A 344 -12.61 16.18 -13.83
C GLU A 344 -11.33 15.99 -14.67
N GLN A 345 -10.66 14.85 -14.54
CA GLN A 345 -9.44 14.53 -15.27
C GLN A 345 -9.71 14.15 -16.74
N ASP A 346 -10.94 13.80 -17.10
CA ASP A 346 -11.31 13.39 -18.46
C ASP A 346 -11.07 14.52 -19.46
N GLU A 347 -11.49 15.74 -19.13
CA GLU A 347 -11.32 16.92 -20.00
C GLU A 347 -9.83 17.27 -20.17
N PHE A 348 -9.08 17.33 -19.05
CA PHE A 348 -7.64 17.61 -19.09
C PHE A 348 -6.89 16.56 -19.93
N PHE A 349 -7.26 15.29 -19.81
CA PHE A 349 -6.66 14.22 -20.59
C PHE A 349 -6.88 14.41 -22.08
N MET A 350 -8.12 14.67 -22.50
CA MET A 350 -8.45 14.80 -23.92
C MET A 350 -7.77 16.01 -24.57
N ILE A 351 -7.70 17.15 -23.87
CA ILE A 351 -6.97 18.35 -24.33
C ILE A 351 -5.50 18.01 -24.55
N GLU A 352 -4.86 17.32 -23.61
CA GLU A 352 -3.43 17.02 -23.71
C GLU A 352 -3.11 15.91 -24.71
N LEU A 353 -4.03 14.95 -24.90
CA LEU A 353 -3.91 13.88 -25.89
C LEU A 353 -3.82 14.46 -27.32
N GLU A 354 -4.48 15.58 -27.61
CA GLU A 354 -4.41 16.25 -28.91
C GLU A 354 -2.99 16.77 -29.22
N ASN A 355 -2.22 17.14 -28.20
CA ASN A 355 -0.85 17.66 -28.33
C ASN A 355 0.18 16.56 -28.64
N LEU A 356 -0.16 15.27 -28.48
CA LEU A 356 0.72 14.19 -28.90
C LEU A 356 0.78 14.11 -30.43
N THR A 357 1.99 14.19 -30.99
CA THR A 357 2.22 14.08 -32.44
C THR A 357 2.38 12.64 -32.90
N ASP A 358 2.95 11.78 -32.06
CA ASP A 358 3.15 10.36 -32.39
C ASP A 358 1.85 9.57 -32.22
N LEU A 359 1.45 8.87 -33.28
CA LEU A 359 0.20 8.13 -33.33
C LEU A 359 0.20 6.92 -32.39
N PHE A 360 1.30 6.18 -32.29
CA PHE A 360 1.40 4.99 -31.44
C PHE A 360 1.41 5.36 -29.96
N ILE A 361 2.13 6.43 -29.59
CA ILE A 361 2.13 6.96 -28.23
C ILE A 361 0.72 7.46 -27.86
N LYS A 362 0.05 8.17 -28.78
CA LYS A 362 -1.35 8.61 -28.59
C LYS A 362 -2.28 7.42 -28.33
N PHE A 363 -2.16 6.35 -29.11
CA PHE A 363 -2.94 5.12 -28.89
C PHE A 363 -2.63 4.46 -27.54
N GLN A 364 -1.36 4.38 -27.14
CA GLN A 364 -0.96 3.82 -25.86
C GLN A 364 -1.60 4.57 -24.69
N TYR A 365 -1.47 5.90 -24.67
CA TYR A 365 -2.08 6.73 -23.62
C TYR A 365 -3.60 6.64 -23.63
N PHE A 366 -4.23 6.64 -24.81
CA PHE A 366 -5.68 6.48 -24.93
C PHE A 366 -6.17 5.15 -24.34
N ILE A 367 -5.47 4.04 -24.60
CA ILE A 367 -5.79 2.74 -24.01
C ILE A 367 -5.63 2.75 -22.49
N MET A 368 -4.55 3.35 -21.97
CA MET A 368 -4.31 3.49 -20.53
C MET A 368 -5.45 4.29 -19.87
N TYR A 369 -5.81 5.42 -20.45
CA TYR A 369 -6.91 6.26 -20.01
C TYR A 369 -8.24 5.53 -20.01
N LYS A 370 -8.63 4.92 -21.14
CA LYS A 370 -9.90 4.18 -21.21
C LYS A 370 -9.98 3.02 -20.23
N THR A 371 -8.85 2.37 -19.95
CA THR A 371 -8.76 1.35 -18.90
C THR A 371 -9.00 1.95 -17.52
N ARG A 372 -8.40 3.09 -17.18
CA ARG A 372 -8.64 3.79 -15.90
C ARG A 372 -10.07 4.29 -15.79
N GLN A 373 -10.60 4.88 -16.85
CA GLN A 373 -11.98 5.36 -16.92
C GLN A 373 -12.98 4.23 -16.69
N ALA A 374 -12.81 3.07 -17.33
CA ALA A 374 -13.72 1.95 -17.11
C ALA A 374 -13.66 1.40 -15.68
N ILE A 375 -12.48 1.37 -15.04
CA ILE A 375 -12.36 0.97 -13.63
C ILE A 375 -13.08 1.98 -12.73
N HIS A 376 -12.91 3.28 -12.99
CA HIS A 376 -13.60 4.33 -12.23
C HIS A 376 -15.12 4.26 -12.41
N GLN A 377 -15.60 4.15 -13.64
CA GLN A 377 -17.03 3.97 -13.95
C GLN A 377 -17.61 2.76 -13.24
N LYS A 378 -16.90 1.62 -13.24
CA LYS A 378 -17.31 0.43 -12.47
C LYS A 378 -17.48 0.76 -10.97
N ASN A 379 -16.50 1.44 -10.38
CA ASN A 379 -16.53 1.82 -8.96
C ASN A 379 -17.63 2.85 -8.66
N MET A 380 -17.91 3.76 -9.60
CA MET A 380 -19.03 4.71 -9.56
C MET A 380 -20.35 4.10 -10.03
N LEU A 381 -20.42 2.77 -10.13
CA LEU A 381 -21.62 1.98 -10.45
C LEU A 381 -22.22 2.24 -11.85
N ASP A 382 -21.47 2.90 -12.73
CA ASP A 382 -21.74 3.01 -14.17
C ASP A 382 -21.15 1.79 -14.90
N VAL A 383 -21.76 0.64 -14.63
CA VAL A 383 -21.26 -0.67 -15.10
C VAL A 383 -21.38 -0.81 -16.62
N GLU A 384 -22.44 -0.26 -17.22
CA GLU A 384 -22.68 -0.30 -18.66
C GLU A 384 -21.63 0.50 -19.43
N ALA A 385 -21.29 1.72 -18.98
CA ALA A 385 -20.23 2.51 -19.61
C ALA A 385 -18.86 1.84 -19.47
N SER A 386 -18.61 1.16 -18.34
CA SER A 386 -17.39 0.37 -18.14
C SER A 386 -17.27 -0.78 -19.16
N ILE A 387 -18.36 -1.52 -19.39
CA ILE A 387 -18.45 -2.59 -20.41
C ILE A 387 -18.19 -2.04 -21.81
N ASP A 388 -18.83 -0.92 -22.16
CA ASP A 388 -18.69 -0.29 -23.48
C ASP A 388 -17.27 0.19 -23.74
N ASN A 389 -16.66 0.87 -22.77
CA ASN A 389 -15.28 1.32 -22.86
C ASN A 389 -14.32 0.14 -23.02
N MET A 390 -14.47 -0.91 -22.22
CA MET A 390 -13.61 -2.11 -22.34
C MET A 390 -13.84 -2.86 -23.64
N THR A 391 -15.07 -2.88 -24.17
CA THR A 391 -15.35 -3.47 -25.48
C THR A 391 -14.65 -2.73 -26.61
N LYS A 392 -14.64 -1.39 -26.58
CA LYS A 392 -13.89 -0.57 -27.53
C LYS A 392 -12.38 -0.84 -27.43
N VAL A 393 -11.85 -0.86 -26.21
CA VAL A 393 -10.42 -1.10 -25.94
C VAL A 393 -9.97 -2.49 -26.41
N ILE A 394 -10.76 -3.54 -26.13
CA ILE A 394 -10.50 -4.91 -26.59
C ILE A 394 -10.50 -4.95 -28.12
N LYS A 395 -11.53 -4.40 -28.77
CA LYS A 395 -11.63 -4.36 -30.23
C LYS A 395 -10.40 -3.68 -30.86
N ILE A 396 -9.99 -2.53 -30.34
CA ILE A 396 -8.82 -1.80 -30.83
C ILE A 396 -7.56 -2.67 -30.69
N MET A 397 -7.33 -3.27 -29.51
CA MET A 397 -6.13 -4.07 -29.27
C MET A 397 -6.08 -5.36 -30.09
N GLU A 398 -7.22 -6.01 -30.31
CA GLU A 398 -7.31 -7.21 -31.16
C GLU A 398 -7.05 -6.86 -32.62
N GLN A 399 -7.64 -5.78 -33.12
CA GLN A 399 -7.37 -5.29 -34.47
C GLN A 399 -5.90 -4.86 -34.64
N MET A 400 -5.29 -4.24 -33.63
CA MET A 400 -3.86 -3.94 -33.64
C MET A 400 -3.03 -5.23 -33.70
N LYS A 401 -3.39 -6.26 -32.94
CA LYS A 401 -2.71 -7.56 -32.98
C LYS A 401 -2.81 -8.22 -34.36
N GLU A 402 -3.98 -8.16 -35.00
CA GLU A 402 -4.20 -8.65 -36.36
C GLU A 402 -3.40 -7.86 -37.41
N LEU A 403 -3.34 -6.54 -37.31
CA LEU A 403 -2.57 -5.72 -38.25
C LEU A 403 -1.07 -6.00 -38.15
N MET A 404 -0.57 -6.24 -36.93
CA MET A 404 0.83 -6.53 -36.70
C MET A 404 1.25 -7.91 -37.26
N SER A 405 0.34 -8.88 -37.39
CA SER A 405 0.65 -10.18 -37.99
C SER A 405 0.86 -10.14 -39.50
N ILE A 406 0.54 -9.01 -40.14
CA ILE A 406 0.73 -8.77 -41.57
C ILE A 406 2.14 -8.17 -41.86
N ILE A 407 2.87 -7.74 -40.82
CA ILE A 407 4.19 -7.12 -40.97
C ILE A 407 5.25 -8.19 -41.28
N ASP A 408 5.89 -8.05 -42.44
CA ASP A 408 6.91 -8.98 -42.94
C ASP A 408 8.12 -9.05 -41.99
N GLY A 409 8.56 -10.26 -41.62
CA GLY A 409 9.63 -10.48 -40.64
C GLY A 409 9.19 -10.48 -39.16
N ALA A 410 7.90 -10.25 -38.87
CA ALA A 410 7.30 -10.60 -37.60
C ALA A 410 7.03 -12.12 -37.54
N GLU A 411 8.11 -12.92 -37.50
CA GLU A 411 7.99 -14.31 -37.05
C GLU A 411 7.30 -14.33 -35.67
N ASP A 412 6.56 -15.40 -35.35
CA ASP A 412 5.68 -15.63 -34.17
C ASP A 412 6.23 -15.13 -32.80
N ASN A 413 7.51 -14.76 -32.71
CA ASN A 413 8.19 -14.27 -31.52
C ASN A 413 8.24 -12.75 -31.33
N MET A 414 7.91 -11.89 -32.32
CA MET A 414 8.12 -10.43 -32.17
C MET A 414 7.11 -9.72 -31.25
N LEU A 415 5.88 -10.22 -31.10
CA LEU A 415 4.87 -9.60 -30.23
C LEU A 415 4.62 -10.34 -28.93
N GLY A 416 5.11 -11.59 -28.82
CA GLY A 416 4.69 -12.51 -27.77
C GLY A 416 3.18 -12.78 -27.82
N ASP A 417 2.76 -14.00 -27.51
CA ASP A 417 1.33 -14.32 -27.45
C ASP A 417 0.54 -13.54 -26.37
N LYS A 418 1.27 -12.85 -25.49
CA LYS A 418 0.80 -12.28 -24.23
C LYS A 418 0.77 -10.75 -24.28
N ASN A 419 -0.43 -10.16 -24.22
CA ASN A 419 -0.62 -8.72 -24.06
C ASN A 419 -1.29 -8.40 -22.71
N ILE A 420 -0.52 -7.83 -21.78
CA ILE A 420 -1.01 -7.53 -20.42
C ILE A 420 -2.13 -6.48 -20.39
N MET A 421 -2.13 -5.50 -21.31
CA MET A 421 -3.17 -4.48 -21.36
C MET A 421 -4.48 -5.09 -21.87
N LEU A 422 -4.41 -5.95 -22.89
CA LEU A 422 -5.56 -6.70 -23.38
C LEU A 422 -6.11 -7.63 -22.29
N ALA A 423 -5.23 -8.33 -21.57
CA ALA A 423 -5.61 -9.17 -20.43
C ALA A 423 -6.35 -8.40 -19.34
N LYS A 424 -5.88 -7.18 -19.02
CA LYS A 424 -6.54 -6.28 -18.05
C LYS A 424 -7.89 -5.77 -18.55
N ALA A 425 -8.01 -5.46 -19.84
CA ALA A 425 -9.28 -5.03 -20.42
C ALA A 425 -10.34 -6.15 -20.32
N TYR A 426 -9.96 -7.38 -20.69
CA TYR A 426 -10.80 -8.56 -20.49
C TYR A 426 -11.17 -8.78 -19.02
N GLY A 427 -10.20 -8.73 -18.11
CA GLY A 427 -10.46 -8.91 -16.68
C GLY A 427 -11.28 -7.80 -16.03
N THR A 428 -11.26 -6.58 -16.58
CA THR A 428 -12.10 -5.47 -16.11
C THR A 428 -13.53 -5.65 -16.60
N ARG A 429 -13.73 -6.04 -17.87
CA ARG A 429 -15.06 -6.31 -18.43
C ARG A 429 -15.72 -7.54 -17.78
N LEU A 430 -14.94 -8.58 -17.47
CA LEU A 430 -15.35 -9.73 -16.65
C LEU A 430 -15.98 -9.29 -15.31
N GLN A 431 -15.33 -8.39 -14.58
CA GLN A 431 -15.85 -7.88 -13.31
C GLN A 431 -17.14 -7.09 -13.50
N ALA A 432 -17.22 -6.30 -14.58
CA ALA A 432 -18.43 -5.54 -14.88
C ALA A 432 -19.62 -6.49 -15.20
N TRP A 433 -19.40 -7.57 -15.97
CA TRP A 433 -20.42 -8.62 -16.15
C TRP A 433 -20.83 -9.27 -14.83
N ALA A 434 -19.89 -9.52 -13.92
CA ALA A 434 -20.22 -10.07 -12.61
C ALA A 434 -21.19 -9.16 -11.82
N MET A 435 -21.08 -7.83 -12.00
CA MET A 435 -21.97 -6.85 -11.37
C MET A 435 -23.38 -6.81 -11.97
N THR A 436 -23.57 -7.25 -13.22
CA THR A 436 -24.89 -7.26 -13.90
C THR A 436 -25.65 -8.59 -13.77
N MET A 437 -25.06 -9.64 -13.18
CA MET A 437 -25.67 -10.97 -13.04
C MET A 437 -27.08 -10.98 -12.42
N HIS A 438 -27.37 -10.03 -11.52
CA HIS A 438 -28.67 -9.91 -10.89
C HIS A 438 -29.78 -9.47 -11.87
N LYS A 439 -29.42 -8.83 -12.99
CA LYS A 439 -30.32 -8.43 -14.07
C LYS A 439 -30.38 -9.48 -15.18
N GLU A 440 -29.23 -9.92 -15.67
CA GLU A 440 -29.10 -10.81 -16.84
C GLU A 440 -28.18 -11.99 -16.54
N LYS A 441 -28.75 -13.18 -16.31
CA LYS A 441 -27.95 -14.40 -16.06
C LYS A 441 -27.14 -14.84 -17.27
N ASP A 442 -27.56 -14.46 -18.47
CA ASP A 442 -26.87 -14.79 -19.74
C ASP A 442 -25.52 -14.08 -19.85
N ASP A 443 -25.27 -13.03 -19.06
CA ASP A 443 -23.97 -12.38 -18.96
C ASP A 443 -22.87 -13.35 -18.45
N LEU A 444 -23.24 -14.47 -17.81
CA LEU A 444 -22.26 -15.40 -17.25
C LEU A 444 -21.38 -16.00 -18.35
N GLU A 445 -21.96 -16.27 -19.52
CA GLU A 445 -21.19 -16.80 -20.63
C GLU A 445 -20.21 -15.76 -21.18
N LYS A 446 -20.62 -14.48 -21.24
CA LYS A 446 -19.72 -13.37 -21.60
C LYS A 446 -18.57 -13.27 -20.60
N ALA A 447 -18.85 -13.41 -19.31
CA ALA A 447 -17.84 -13.45 -18.25
C ALA A 447 -16.87 -14.63 -18.45
N ARG A 448 -17.36 -15.85 -18.72
CA ARG A 448 -16.48 -17.01 -18.98
C ARG A 448 -15.57 -16.80 -20.18
N VAL A 449 -16.09 -16.26 -21.28
CA VAL A 449 -15.30 -15.94 -22.48
C VAL A 449 -14.20 -14.93 -22.15
N ASP A 450 -14.53 -13.85 -21.44
CA ASP A 450 -13.56 -12.83 -21.03
C ASP A 450 -12.49 -13.40 -20.09
N TYR A 451 -12.87 -14.29 -19.17
CA TYR A 451 -11.95 -15.01 -18.29
C TYR A 451 -10.95 -15.86 -19.07
N GLU A 452 -11.41 -16.67 -20.03
CA GLU A 452 -10.52 -17.51 -20.84
C GLU A 452 -9.55 -16.67 -21.67
N ASN A 453 -10.04 -15.59 -22.27
CA ASN A 453 -9.22 -14.68 -23.05
C ASN A 453 -8.20 -13.95 -22.17
N ALA A 454 -8.57 -13.51 -20.97
CA ALA A 454 -7.64 -12.92 -20.01
C ALA A 454 -6.50 -13.90 -19.64
N LEU A 455 -6.82 -15.16 -19.34
CA LEU A 455 -5.82 -16.18 -19.00
C LEU A 455 -4.86 -16.49 -20.16
N LYS A 456 -5.37 -16.47 -21.40
CA LYS A 456 -4.54 -16.60 -22.61
C LYS A 456 -3.57 -15.44 -22.76
N GLN A 457 -3.86 -14.26 -22.22
CA GLN A 457 -3.04 -13.06 -22.38
C GLN A 457 -2.10 -12.77 -21.19
N PHE A 458 -2.41 -13.20 -19.97
CA PHE A 458 -1.50 -13.03 -18.82
C PHE A 458 -0.31 -14.00 -18.86
N ALA A 459 0.89 -13.47 -18.61
CA ALA A 459 2.11 -14.25 -18.41
C ALA A 459 2.36 -14.58 -16.92
N ASN A 460 1.96 -13.69 -16.02
CA ASN A 460 2.20 -13.82 -14.58
C ASN A 460 1.07 -14.60 -13.89
N GLU A 461 1.43 -15.59 -13.07
CA GLU A 461 0.48 -16.41 -12.32
C GLU A 461 -0.34 -15.61 -11.31
N ASN A 462 0.23 -14.57 -10.69
CA ASN A 462 -0.53 -13.75 -9.74
C ASN A 462 -1.68 -12.99 -10.41
N ASP A 463 -1.51 -12.58 -11.67
CA ASP A 463 -2.57 -11.91 -12.41
C ASP A 463 -3.68 -12.91 -12.82
N LYS A 464 -3.30 -14.16 -13.13
CA LYS A 464 -4.25 -15.26 -13.38
C LYS A 464 -5.05 -15.64 -12.12
N VAL A 465 -4.41 -15.64 -10.95
CA VAL A 465 -5.07 -15.85 -9.65
C VAL A 465 -6.22 -14.86 -9.45
N ARG A 466 -6.04 -13.58 -9.80
CA ARG A 466 -7.12 -12.59 -9.72
C ARG A 466 -8.29 -12.93 -10.65
N GLN A 467 -8.01 -13.42 -11.87
CA GLN A 467 -9.06 -13.82 -12.80
C GLN A 467 -9.90 -14.99 -12.28
N HIS A 468 -9.28 -15.95 -11.57
CA HIS A 468 -10.02 -17.03 -10.90
C HIS A 468 -10.98 -16.47 -9.84
N LEU A 469 -10.56 -15.47 -9.06
CA LEU A 469 -11.42 -14.82 -8.06
C LEU A 469 -12.58 -14.06 -8.70
N TYR A 470 -12.33 -13.32 -9.80
CA TYR A 470 -13.38 -12.58 -10.51
C TYR A 470 -14.43 -13.50 -11.14
N LEU A 471 -14.02 -14.59 -11.80
CA LEU A 471 -14.99 -15.54 -12.33
C LEU A 471 -15.71 -16.31 -11.21
N SER A 472 -15.01 -16.59 -10.10
CA SER A 472 -15.62 -17.22 -8.93
C SER A 472 -16.77 -16.37 -8.38
N GLN A 473 -16.59 -15.05 -8.32
CA GLN A 473 -17.66 -14.12 -7.97
C GLN A 473 -18.83 -14.22 -8.97
N ALA A 474 -18.58 -14.15 -10.28
CA ALA A 474 -19.65 -14.23 -11.29
C ALA A 474 -20.46 -15.54 -11.20
N GLU A 475 -19.77 -16.69 -11.05
CA GLU A 475 -20.43 -18.00 -10.86
C GLU A 475 -21.27 -18.02 -9.56
N CYS A 476 -20.76 -17.43 -8.48
CA CYS A 476 -21.48 -17.33 -7.21
C CYS A 476 -22.75 -16.48 -7.33
N GLU A 477 -22.67 -15.31 -7.98
CA GLU A 477 -23.82 -14.43 -8.22
C GLU A 477 -24.88 -15.08 -9.13
N ALA A 478 -24.45 -15.89 -10.11
CA ALA A 478 -25.35 -16.68 -10.95
C ALA A 478 -26.00 -17.88 -10.21
N GLY A 479 -25.51 -18.22 -9.01
CA GLY A 479 -25.98 -19.34 -8.20
C GLY A 479 -25.25 -20.67 -8.46
N ASN A 480 -24.15 -20.68 -9.19
CA ASN A 480 -23.35 -21.86 -9.50
C ASN A 480 -22.26 -22.08 -8.43
N ILE A 481 -22.67 -22.42 -7.21
CA ILE A 481 -21.82 -22.47 -6.02
C ILE A 481 -20.64 -23.43 -6.18
N GLU A 482 -20.86 -24.62 -6.74
CA GLU A 482 -19.79 -25.61 -6.94
C GLU A 482 -18.72 -25.13 -7.93
N ASN A 483 -19.11 -24.42 -8.99
CA ASN A 483 -18.15 -23.85 -9.95
C ASN A 483 -17.37 -22.70 -9.33
N ALA A 484 -18.02 -21.85 -8.53
CA ALA A 484 -17.35 -20.79 -7.79
C ALA A 484 -16.28 -21.38 -6.85
N LEU A 485 -16.59 -22.49 -6.17
CA LEU A 485 -15.66 -23.20 -5.30
C LEU A 485 -14.48 -23.83 -6.05
N LYS A 486 -14.74 -24.46 -7.21
CA LYS A 486 -13.68 -24.97 -8.11
C LYS A 486 -12.71 -23.86 -8.51
N LEU A 487 -13.21 -22.65 -8.76
CA LEU A 487 -12.39 -21.51 -9.15
C LEU A 487 -11.52 -20.97 -8.00
N ILE A 488 -12.04 -20.88 -6.76
CA ILE A 488 -11.18 -20.45 -5.64
C ILE A 488 -10.06 -21.46 -5.37
N LEU A 489 -10.32 -22.76 -5.52
CA LEU A 489 -9.32 -23.82 -5.33
C LEU A 489 -8.18 -23.72 -6.35
N LYS A 490 -8.49 -23.32 -7.59
CA LYS A 490 -7.47 -23.05 -8.62
C LYS A 490 -6.50 -21.95 -8.23
N THR A 491 -6.88 -21.00 -7.36
CA THR A 491 -5.96 -19.96 -6.86
C THR A 491 -4.78 -20.53 -6.07
N GLU A 492 -4.88 -21.78 -5.62
CA GLU A 492 -3.85 -22.51 -4.89
C GLU A 492 -3.37 -23.76 -5.64
N ASN A 493 -3.67 -23.86 -6.94
CA ASN A 493 -3.40 -25.03 -7.80
C ASN A 493 -4.01 -26.34 -7.27
N MET A 494 -5.19 -26.25 -6.66
CA MET A 494 -5.93 -27.40 -6.15
C MET A 494 -7.08 -27.78 -7.10
N ASN A 495 -7.31 -29.08 -7.26
CA ASN A 495 -8.50 -29.60 -7.92
C ASN A 495 -9.58 -29.87 -6.88
N TYR A 496 -10.83 -29.61 -7.24
CA TYR A 496 -11.97 -29.95 -6.39
C TYR A 496 -12.18 -31.46 -6.40
N MET A 497 -12.06 -32.07 -5.23
CA MET A 497 -12.17 -33.51 -5.02
C MET A 497 -13.08 -33.85 -3.83
N GLU A 498 -13.97 -32.92 -3.41
CA GLU A 498 -14.88 -32.94 -2.21
C GLU A 498 -14.37 -32.14 -0.97
N GLU A 499 -14.91 -32.41 0.23
CA GLU A 499 -14.71 -31.67 1.50
C GLU A 499 -13.22 -31.52 1.89
N ASP A 500 -12.40 -32.56 1.68
CA ASP A 500 -10.96 -32.56 2.00
C ASP A 500 -10.20 -31.46 1.22
N SER A 501 -10.61 -31.16 -0.01
CA SER A 501 -9.97 -30.11 -0.82
C SER A 501 -10.21 -28.71 -0.24
N VAL A 502 -11.38 -28.49 0.38
CA VAL A 502 -11.77 -27.22 1.01
C VAL A 502 -11.03 -27.02 2.33
N GLU A 503 -10.89 -28.08 3.12
CA GLU A 503 -10.10 -28.05 4.36
C GLU A 503 -8.64 -27.72 4.07
N LYS A 504 -8.03 -28.39 3.09
CA LYS A 504 -6.65 -28.15 2.66
C LYS A 504 -6.44 -26.73 2.13
N PHE A 505 -7.44 -26.19 1.43
CA PHE A 505 -7.39 -24.81 0.95
C PHE A 505 -7.32 -23.83 2.11
N ILE A 506 -8.22 -23.97 3.10
CA ILE A 506 -8.23 -23.10 4.28
C ILE A 506 -6.93 -23.21 5.07
N ASP A 507 -6.44 -24.43 5.34
CA ASP A 507 -5.16 -24.65 6.03
C ASP A 507 -4.02 -23.90 5.31
N LYS A 508 -3.95 -24.05 3.97
CA LYS A 508 -2.91 -23.42 3.16
C LYS A 508 -2.97 -21.90 3.16
N ILE A 509 -4.15 -21.28 3.08
CA ILE A 509 -4.25 -19.81 3.10
C ILE A 509 -4.07 -19.25 4.51
N ASN A 510 -4.43 -20.00 5.55
CA ASN A 510 -4.24 -19.61 6.96
C ASN A 510 -2.75 -19.53 7.34
N GLY A 511 -1.89 -20.32 6.68
CA GLY A 511 -0.43 -20.23 6.82
C GLY A 511 0.23 -19.07 6.06
N GLN A 512 -0.53 -18.24 5.34
CA GLN A 512 -0.01 -17.13 4.53
C GLN A 512 -0.25 -15.77 5.21
N ARG A 513 0.44 -14.71 4.74
CA ARG A 513 0.21 -13.35 5.24
C ARG A 513 -1.19 -12.91 4.85
N LEU A 514 -1.96 -12.38 5.81
CA LEU A 514 -3.35 -12.00 5.59
C LEU A 514 -3.54 -11.06 4.39
N TYR A 515 -2.67 -10.05 4.24
CA TYR A 515 -2.71 -9.11 3.12
C TYR A 515 -2.65 -9.80 1.74
N ASP A 516 -1.91 -10.90 1.61
CA ASP A 516 -1.72 -11.61 0.34
C ASP A 516 -2.93 -12.51 -0.02
N VAL A 517 -3.76 -12.86 0.96
CA VAL A 517 -4.87 -13.82 0.82
C VAL A 517 -6.24 -13.28 1.20
N ILE A 518 -6.36 -12.00 1.58
CA ILE A 518 -7.61 -11.41 2.07
C ILE A 518 -8.76 -11.53 1.05
N TYR A 519 -8.49 -11.36 -0.24
CA TYR A 519 -9.49 -11.55 -1.30
C TYR A 519 -9.89 -13.02 -1.52
N LYS A 520 -9.04 -13.98 -1.13
CA LYS A 520 -9.40 -15.41 -1.11
C LYS A 520 -10.37 -15.69 0.03
N TYR A 521 -10.16 -15.08 1.20
CA TYR A 521 -11.12 -15.14 2.32
C TYR A 521 -12.46 -14.48 1.95
N LEU A 522 -12.44 -13.34 1.26
CA LEU A 522 -13.66 -12.71 0.73
C LEU A 522 -14.45 -13.69 -0.15
N ALA A 523 -13.81 -14.26 -1.16
CA ALA A 523 -14.47 -15.19 -2.08
C ALA A 523 -15.00 -16.43 -1.33
N TYR A 524 -14.22 -16.98 -0.40
CA TYR A 524 -14.60 -18.13 0.41
C TYR A 524 -15.86 -17.87 1.25
N VAL A 525 -15.87 -16.78 2.02
CA VAL A 525 -17.01 -16.44 2.90
C VAL A 525 -18.23 -16.04 2.07
N ARG A 526 -18.05 -15.37 0.92
CA ARG A 526 -19.13 -15.10 -0.04
C ARG A 526 -19.79 -16.39 -0.50
N ILE A 527 -19.02 -17.35 -1.04
CA ILE A 527 -19.54 -18.66 -1.49
C ILE A 527 -20.26 -19.38 -0.36
N MET A 528 -19.67 -19.42 0.83
CA MET A 528 -20.28 -20.05 2.00
C MET A 528 -21.64 -19.41 2.36
N SER A 529 -21.73 -18.08 2.34
CA SER A 529 -22.98 -17.36 2.62
C SER A 529 -24.05 -17.59 1.55
N TYR A 530 -23.65 -17.64 0.28
CA TYR A 530 -24.57 -17.90 -0.85
C TYR A 530 -25.05 -19.34 -0.87
N ALA A 531 -24.17 -20.31 -0.60
CA ALA A 531 -24.54 -21.71 -0.43
C ALA A 531 -25.64 -21.86 0.64
N LYS A 532 -25.47 -21.18 1.79
CA LYS A 532 -26.47 -21.19 2.86
C LYS A 532 -27.79 -20.55 2.42
N ARG A 533 -27.74 -19.40 1.75
CA ARG A 533 -28.92 -18.69 1.22
C ARG A 533 -29.71 -19.54 0.22
N LEU A 534 -29.02 -20.25 -0.67
CA LEU A 534 -29.61 -21.10 -1.71
C LEU A 534 -29.99 -22.51 -1.19
N LYS A 535 -29.88 -22.76 0.11
CA LYS A 535 -30.19 -24.05 0.78
C LYS A 535 -29.28 -25.20 0.34
N GLU A 536 -28.08 -24.90 -0.13
CA GLU A 536 -26.99 -25.87 -0.31
C GLU A 536 -26.28 -26.13 1.03
N ASP A 537 -27.05 -26.61 2.01
CA ASP A 537 -26.63 -26.70 3.42
C ASP A 537 -25.39 -27.59 3.62
N SER A 538 -25.21 -28.62 2.79
CA SER A 538 -24.03 -29.49 2.84
C SER A 538 -22.75 -28.70 2.56
N ILE A 539 -22.76 -27.89 1.50
CA ILE A 539 -21.62 -27.06 1.07
C ILE A 539 -21.30 -26.00 2.11
N ALA A 540 -22.31 -25.25 2.52
CA ALA A 540 -22.14 -24.22 3.54
C ALA A 540 -21.58 -24.81 4.85
N SER A 541 -22.09 -25.98 5.27
CA SER A 541 -21.67 -26.63 6.52
C SER A 541 -20.23 -27.11 6.50
N TYR A 542 -19.78 -27.78 5.43
CA TYR A 542 -18.38 -28.23 5.39
C TYR A 542 -17.41 -27.06 5.25
N MET A 543 -17.78 -26.00 4.53
CA MET A 543 -16.94 -24.80 4.42
C MET A 543 -16.76 -24.12 5.79
N TYR A 544 -17.84 -24.02 6.56
CA TYR A 544 -17.76 -23.49 7.91
C TYR A 544 -16.95 -24.39 8.85
N LYS A 545 -17.14 -25.72 8.76
CA LYS A 545 -16.34 -26.70 9.52
C LYS A 545 -14.84 -26.56 9.22
N ALA A 546 -14.45 -26.44 7.95
CA ALA A 546 -13.05 -26.25 7.55
C ALA A 546 -12.44 -24.99 8.19
N MET A 547 -13.16 -23.87 8.24
CA MET A 547 -12.71 -22.65 8.94
C MET A 547 -12.51 -22.89 10.43
N THR A 548 -13.49 -23.52 11.10
CA THR A 548 -13.41 -23.76 12.55
C THR A 548 -12.29 -24.73 12.92
N LYS A 549 -12.09 -25.81 12.15
CA LYS A 549 -11.03 -26.80 12.37
C LYS A 549 -9.63 -26.20 12.23
N ASN A 550 -9.47 -25.25 11.32
CA ASN A 550 -8.21 -24.53 11.09
C ASN A 550 -8.03 -23.28 11.98
N ASN A 551 -8.90 -23.08 12.99
CA ASN A 551 -8.83 -21.95 13.92
C ASN A 551 -8.86 -20.57 13.24
N VAL A 552 -9.56 -20.44 12.11
CA VAL A 552 -9.71 -19.15 11.44
C VAL A 552 -10.68 -18.28 12.25
N ASN A 553 -10.14 -17.24 12.91
CA ASN A 553 -10.93 -16.25 13.62
C ASN A 553 -10.95 -14.92 12.84
N LEU A 554 -12.04 -14.65 12.13
CA LEU A 554 -12.17 -13.42 11.34
C LEU A 554 -12.14 -12.14 12.19
N GLU A 555 -12.47 -12.22 13.48
CA GLU A 555 -12.46 -11.06 14.37
C GLU A 555 -11.05 -10.52 14.63
N THR A 556 -10.00 -11.33 14.45
CA THR A 556 -8.61 -10.90 14.61
C THR A 556 -8.04 -10.25 13.35
N PHE A 557 -8.75 -10.30 12.22
CA PHE A 557 -8.25 -9.78 10.95
C PHE A 557 -8.02 -8.26 11.02
N LYS A 558 -8.88 -7.50 11.70
CA LYS A 558 -8.72 -6.06 11.91
C LYS A 558 -7.40 -5.67 12.60
N ALA A 559 -6.83 -6.57 13.43
CA ALA A 559 -5.53 -6.33 14.07
C ALA A 559 -4.33 -6.58 13.13
N SER A 560 -4.54 -7.33 12.05
CA SER A 560 -3.49 -7.76 11.11
C SER A 560 -3.63 -7.15 9.70
N PHE A 561 -4.74 -6.47 9.43
CA PHE A 561 -5.04 -5.82 8.16
C PHE A 561 -5.63 -4.43 8.44
N SER A 562 -4.95 -3.39 7.95
CA SER A 562 -5.30 -1.98 8.19
C SER A 562 -6.25 -1.39 7.16
N GLY A 563 -6.52 -2.10 6.05
CA GLY A 563 -7.45 -1.63 5.03
C GLY A 563 -8.91 -1.81 5.45
N ILE A 564 -9.77 -0.95 4.90
CA ILE A 564 -11.22 -1.14 4.96
C ILE A 564 -11.55 -2.29 4.00
N HIS A 565 -11.50 -2.04 2.68
CA HIS A 565 -11.77 -3.06 1.67
C HIS A 565 -10.68 -4.13 1.56
N PRO A 566 -11.01 -5.45 1.49
CA PRO A 566 -12.36 -6.05 1.44
C PRO A 566 -12.90 -6.56 2.80
N LEU A 567 -12.38 -6.06 3.93
CA LEU A 567 -12.69 -6.60 5.26
C LEU A 567 -14.16 -6.36 5.66
N GLU A 568 -14.74 -5.22 5.31
CA GLU A 568 -16.17 -4.93 5.50
C GLU A 568 -17.06 -5.93 4.77
N MET A 569 -16.67 -6.35 3.56
CA MET A 569 -17.41 -7.33 2.77
C MET A 569 -17.27 -8.75 3.35
N ILE A 570 -16.09 -9.11 3.89
CA ILE A 570 -15.90 -10.37 4.62
C ILE A 570 -16.85 -10.43 5.82
N TYR A 571 -16.90 -9.37 6.62
CA TYR A 571 -17.80 -9.30 7.77
C TYR A 571 -19.26 -9.27 7.36
N TRP A 572 -19.62 -8.56 6.29
CA TRP A 572 -20.98 -8.60 5.75
C TRP A 572 -21.41 -10.02 5.38
N HIS A 573 -20.63 -10.72 4.54
CA HIS A 573 -20.99 -12.08 4.12
C HIS A 573 -21.00 -13.08 5.28
N MET A 574 -20.14 -12.89 6.29
CA MET A 574 -20.20 -13.70 7.51
C MET A 574 -21.48 -13.42 8.31
N GLY A 575 -21.91 -12.16 8.39
CA GLY A 575 -23.18 -11.75 8.96
C GLY A 575 -24.37 -12.41 8.25
N ASP A 576 -24.36 -12.40 6.92
CA ASP A 576 -25.37 -13.06 6.10
C ASP A 576 -25.41 -14.58 6.35
N TYR A 577 -24.25 -15.25 6.38
CA TYR A 577 -24.17 -16.68 6.68
C TYR A 577 -24.85 -17.02 8.01
N PHE A 578 -24.57 -16.25 9.08
CA PHE A 578 -25.22 -16.47 10.38
C PHE A 578 -26.69 -16.08 10.38
N ALA A 579 -27.09 -15.06 9.63
CA ALA A 579 -28.50 -14.69 9.50
C ALA A 579 -29.33 -15.82 8.87
N TYR A 580 -28.84 -16.40 7.76
CA TYR A 580 -29.47 -17.56 7.11
C TYR A 580 -29.32 -18.86 7.91
N SER A 581 -28.34 -18.94 8.81
CA SER A 581 -28.20 -20.03 9.79
C SER A 581 -29.01 -19.81 11.06
N GLU A 582 -29.87 -18.78 11.10
CA GLU A 582 -30.75 -18.45 12.22
C GLU A 582 -30.05 -17.96 13.50
N GLU A 583 -28.75 -17.65 13.44
CA GLU A 583 -27.93 -17.20 14.57
C GLU A 583 -27.83 -15.66 14.65
N ILE A 584 -28.97 -14.98 14.83
CA ILE A 584 -29.06 -13.50 14.74
C ILE A 584 -28.08 -12.74 15.65
N LYS A 585 -27.78 -13.23 16.85
CA LYS A 585 -26.82 -12.55 17.73
C LYS A 585 -25.41 -12.48 17.09
N LYS A 586 -24.98 -13.57 16.46
CA LYS A 586 -23.69 -13.61 15.74
C LYS A 586 -23.76 -12.79 14.46
N ALA A 587 -24.85 -12.91 13.71
CA ALA A 587 -25.07 -12.12 12.50
C ALA A 587 -24.93 -10.61 12.77
N ASN A 588 -25.60 -10.12 13.81
CA ASN A 588 -25.54 -8.71 14.21
C ASN A 588 -24.12 -8.24 14.56
N ARG A 589 -23.35 -9.06 15.28
CA ARG A 589 -21.97 -8.72 15.62
C ARG A 589 -21.14 -8.46 14.37
N TYR A 590 -21.24 -9.34 13.37
CA TYR A 590 -20.54 -9.19 12.10
C TYR A 590 -21.05 -8.01 11.26
N TYR A 591 -22.36 -7.78 11.21
CA TYR A 591 -22.90 -6.58 10.57
C TYR A 591 -22.39 -5.29 11.23
N ASP A 592 -22.35 -5.24 12.57
CA ASP A 592 -21.85 -4.07 13.29
C ASP A 592 -20.36 -3.82 13.03
N MET A 593 -19.55 -4.88 12.95
CA MET A 593 -18.15 -4.77 12.54
C MET A 593 -17.98 -4.25 11.10
N ALA A 594 -18.81 -4.72 10.16
CA ALA A 594 -18.79 -4.23 8.78
C ALA A 594 -19.19 -2.75 8.70
N ILE A 595 -20.23 -2.34 9.43
CA ILE A 595 -20.68 -0.95 9.48
C ILE A 595 -19.61 -0.05 10.11
N GLU A 596 -19.00 -0.47 11.23
CA GLU A 596 -17.93 0.29 11.89
C GLU A 596 -16.73 0.54 10.96
N LEU A 597 -16.36 -0.44 10.13
CA LEU A 597 -15.32 -0.26 9.12
C LEU A 597 -15.73 0.74 8.04
N CYS A 598 -16.96 0.65 7.53
CA CYS A 598 -17.45 1.58 6.52
C CYS A 598 -17.47 3.03 7.03
N GLU A 599 -17.76 3.24 8.31
CA GLU A 599 -17.81 4.57 8.93
C GLU A 599 -16.45 5.27 9.02
N GLN A 600 -15.35 4.52 8.89
CA GLN A 600 -14.00 5.08 8.83
C GLN A 600 -13.72 5.79 7.50
N SER A 601 -14.49 5.50 6.43
CA SER A 601 -14.36 6.19 5.14
C SER A 601 -15.61 7.01 4.82
N GLN A 602 -15.58 8.29 5.21
CA GLN A 602 -16.72 9.19 5.01
C GLN A 602 -16.84 9.74 3.58
N ARG A 603 -15.75 9.71 2.79
CA ARG A 603 -15.69 10.32 1.45
C ARG A 603 -15.80 9.33 0.30
N ASP A 604 -15.60 8.04 0.56
CA ASP A 604 -15.66 7.01 -0.47
C ASP A 604 -17.12 6.62 -0.75
N ILE A 605 -17.57 6.95 -1.96
CA ILE A 605 -18.94 6.69 -2.41
C ILE A 605 -19.24 5.19 -2.43
N THR A 606 -18.29 4.36 -2.87
CA THR A 606 -18.46 2.90 -2.99
C THR A 606 -18.66 2.27 -1.60
N ILE A 607 -17.82 2.66 -0.64
CA ILE A 607 -17.91 2.17 0.74
C ILE A 607 -19.22 2.62 1.40
N LYS A 608 -19.71 3.82 1.09
CA LYS A 608 -21.03 4.28 1.56
C LYS A 608 -22.18 3.46 0.97
N VAL A 609 -22.14 3.11 -0.32
CA VAL A 609 -23.14 2.22 -0.93
C VAL A 609 -23.10 0.83 -0.29
N ILE A 610 -21.91 0.28 -0.02
CA ILE A 610 -21.75 -0.98 0.72
C ILE A 610 -22.36 -0.87 2.12
N GLN A 611 -22.12 0.23 2.84
CA GLN A 611 -22.69 0.47 4.18
C GLN A 611 -24.23 0.39 4.15
N LEU A 612 -24.88 1.03 3.17
CA LEU A 612 -26.33 0.95 2.98
C LEU A 612 -26.77 -0.50 2.73
N GLY A 613 -25.96 -1.28 2.00
CA GLY A 613 -26.23 -2.68 1.72
C GLY A 613 -26.18 -3.54 2.97
N VAL A 614 -25.16 -3.35 3.82
CA VAL A 614 -25.03 -4.03 5.12
C VAL A 614 -26.21 -3.68 6.03
N LEU A 615 -26.59 -2.41 6.11
CA LEU A 615 -27.74 -1.95 6.89
C LEU A 615 -29.04 -2.60 6.39
N SER A 616 -29.24 -2.68 5.07
CA SER A 616 -30.39 -3.34 4.45
C SER A 616 -30.43 -4.85 4.80
N SER A 617 -29.30 -5.55 4.68
CA SER A 617 -29.12 -6.95 5.12
C SER A 617 -29.49 -7.13 6.59
N LYS A 618 -29.07 -6.20 7.46
CA LYS A 618 -29.35 -6.24 8.90
C LYS A 618 -30.82 -6.04 9.22
N VAL A 619 -31.51 -5.12 8.52
CA VAL A 619 -32.97 -4.95 8.63
C VAL A 619 -33.69 -6.24 8.27
N LEU A 620 -33.36 -6.83 7.11
CA LEU A 620 -33.98 -8.07 6.64
C LEU A 620 -33.78 -9.23 7.63
N ALA A 621 -32.57 -9.36 8.20
CA ALA A 621 -32.27 -10.37 9.21
C ALA A 621 -33.15 -10.23 10.47
N TYR A 622 -33.41 -8.99 10.92
CA TYR A 622 -34.33 -8.75 12.05
C TYR A 622 -35.78 -9.06 11.71
N LEU A 623 -36.25 -8.65 10.52
CA LEU A 623 -37.62 -8.93 10.07
C LEU A 623 -37.88 -10.42 9.96
N HIS A 624 -36.94 -11.21 9.43
CA HIS A 624 -37.04 -12.67 9.38
C HIS A 624 -37.22 -13.33 10.76
N LYS A 625 -36.66 -12.73 11.82
CA LYS A 625 -36.88 -13.17 13.21
C LYS A 625 -38.00 -12.44 13.94
N LYS A 626 -38.84 -11.69 13.22
CA LYS A 626 -39.97 -10.93 13.78
C LYS A 626 -39.55 -9.91 14.85
N ARG A 627 -38.32 -9.39 14.77
CA ARG A 627 -37.75 -8.37 15.67
C ARG A 627 -37.97 -6.96 15.10
N ILE A 628 -39.23 -6.53 15.10
CA ILE A 628 -39.69 -5.34 14.36
C ILE A 628 -39.12 -4.05 14.93
N ASN A 629 -38.98 -3.92 16.25
CA ASN A 629 -38.49 -2.69 16.87
C ASN A 629 -37.02 -2.47 16.52
N GLU A 630 -36.21 -3.52 16.61
CA GLU A 630 -34.80 -3.47 16.23
C GLU A 630 -34.62 -3.24 14.73
N ALA A 631 -35.52 -3.76 13.89
CA ALA A 631 -35.52 -3.44 12.46
C ALA A 631 -35.78 -1.95 12.21
N LYS A 632 -36.73 -1.33 12.92
CA LYS A 632 -37.02 0.11 12.81
C LYS A 632 -35.85 1.00 13.23
N ASP A 633 -35.11 0.61 14.28
CA ASP A 633 -33.93 1.35 14.73
C ASP A 633 -32.80 1.32 13.67
N VAL A 634 -32.64 0.19 12.98
CA VAL A 634 -31.66 0.09 11.88
C VAL A 634 -32.13 0.87 10.64
N VAL A 635 -33.44 0.89 10.36
CA VAL A 635 -34.01 1.68 9.25
C VAL A 635 -33.76 3.18 9.44
N ASP A 636 -33.83 3.72 10.66
CA ASP A 636 -33.41 5.12 10.90
C ASP A 636 -32.00 5.38 10.43
N ARG A 637 -31.07 4.51 10.84
CA ARG A 637 -29.66 4.66 10.50
C ARG A 637 -29.47 4.55 9.00
N LEU A 638 -30.16 3.63 8.33
CA LEU A 638 -30.18 3.51 6.88
C LEU A 638 -30.64 4.81 6.20
N ILE A 639 -31.72 5.42 6.68
CA ILE A 639 -32.26 6.67 6.13
C ILE A 639 -31.28 7.83 6.36
N ASN A 640 -30.65 7.89 7.53
CA ASN A 640 -29.66 8.92 7.86
C ASN A 640 -28.43 8.82 6.94
N GLU A 641 -27.88 7.62 6.78
CA GLU A 641 -26.74 7.39 5.91
C GLU A 641 -27.09 7.62 4.43
N TYR A 642 -28.28 7.21 3.98
CA TYR A 642 -28.77 7.49 2.64
C TYR A 642 -28.83 9.00 2.39
N SER A 643 -29.45 9.75 3.31
CA SER A 643 -29.57 11.20 3.21
C SER A 643 -28.21 11.90 3.20
N THR A 644 -27.26 11.41 4.00
CA THR A 644 -25.88 11.91 4.05
C THR A 644 -25.17 11.67 2.72
N LEU A 645 -25.32 10.49 2.12
CA LEU A 645 -24.76 10.16 0.80
C LEU A 645 -25.33 11.10 -0.27
N ILE A 646 -26.65 11.30 -0.33
CA ILE A 646 -27.28 12.19 -1.32
C ILE A 646 -26.81 13.65 -1.13
N ALA A 647 -26.75 14.12 0.12
CA ALA A 647 -26.32 15.49 0.44
C ALA A 647 -24.85 15.76 0.08
N GLY A 648 -24.01 14.72 0.04
CA GLY A 648 -22.60 14.81 -0.32
C GLY A 648 -22.31 15.15 -1.78
N GLY A 649 -23.33 15.13 -2.66
CA GLY A 649 -23.16 15.33 -4.10
C GLY A 649 -22.57 14.10 -4.76
N ILE A 650 -23.43 13.21 -5.26
CA ILE A 650 -23.04 11.96 -5.93
C ILE A 650 -23.34 12.00 -7.43
N PRO A 651 -22.63 11.22 -8.26
CA PRO A 651 -22.95 11.05 -9.66
C PRO A 651 -24.39 10.56 -9.87
N SER A 652 -25.00 10.93 -11.01
CA SER A 652 -26.37 10.53 -11.35
C SER A 652 -26.56 9.01 -11.40
N THR A 653 -25.57 8.27 -11.89
CA THR A 653 -25.57 6.81 -11.94
C THR A 653 -25.64 6.17 -10.56
N VAL A 654 -24.90 6.72 -9.58
CA VAL A 654 -24.96 6.29 -8.18
C VAL A 654 -26.32 6.62 -7.58
N LEU A 655 -26.85 7.82 -7.87
CA LEU A 655 -28.19 8.23 -7.41
C LEU A 655 -29.27 7.28 -7.91
N ASP A 656 -29.23 6.89 -9.18
CA ASP A 656 -30.14 5.91 -9.77
C ASP A 656 -29.98 4.53 -9.12
N TYR A 657 -28.74 4.13 -8.84
CA TYR A 657 -28.43 2.87 -8.19
C TYR A 657 -29.02 2.76 -6.76
N VAL A 658 -28.86 3.81 -5.95
CA VAL A 658 -29.41 3.85 -4.58
C VAL A 658 -30.88 4.31 -4.53
N GLY A 659 -31.43 4.80 -5.64
CA GLY A 659 -32.76 5.39 -5.73
C GLY A 659 -33.90 4.46 -5.30
N ILE A 660 -33.67 3.15 -5.36
CA ILE A 660 -34.60 2.13 -4.85
C ILE A 660 -34.91 2.29 -3.35
N LEU A 661 -33.97 2.83 -2.57
CA LEU A 661 -34.14 3.04 -1.13
C LEU A 661 -34.94 4.29 -0.79
N LYS A 662 -35.24 5.16 -1.76
CA LYS A 662 -35.87 6.49 -1.54
C LYS A 662 -37.18 6.44 -0.74
N ASN A 663 -37.94 5.35 -0.88
CA ASN A 663 -39.26 5.20 -0.25
C ASN A 663 -39.24 4.29 0.99
N VAL A 664 -38.06 3.86 1.45
CA VAL A 664 -37.94 3.07 2.69
C VAL A 664 -38.14 4.00 3.89
N SER A 665 -39.06 3.63 4.78
CA SER A 665 -39.38 4.39 6.00
C SER A 665 -39.60 3.46 7.19
N LYS A 666 -39.58 4.01 8.40
CA LYS A 666 -39.92 3.28 9.63
C LYS A 666 -41.36 2.79 9.66
N GLU A 667 -42.26 3.59 9.09
CA GLU A 667 -43.70 3.35 9.05
C GLU A 667 -44.05 2.30 7.99
N ASN A 668 -43.29 2.27 6.90
CA ASN A 668 -43.44 1.33 5.80
C ASN A 668 -42.07 0.78 5.37
N ILE A 669 -41.65 -0.32 6.01
CA ILE A 669 -40.40 -0.99 5.66
C ILE A 669 -40.63 -1.82 4.39
N ASN A 670 -40.26 -1.26 3.24
CA ASN A 670 -40.36 -1.94 1.95
C ASN A 670 -39.27 -3.03 1.84
N THR A 671 -39.65 -4.28 2.13
CA THR A 671 -38.73 -5.43 2.13
C THR A 671 -38.21 -5.77 0.73
N GLU A 672 -39.04 -5.61 -0.31
CA GLU A 672 -38.65 -5.89 -1.69
C GLU A 672 -37.54 -4.93 -2.15
N ALA A 673 -37.68 -3.64 -1.84
CA ALA A 673 -36.65 -2.64 -2.12
C ALA A 673 -35.32 -2.95 -1.38
N LEU A 674 -35.40 -3.38 -0.12
CA LEU A 674 -34.22 -3.75 0.67
C LEU A 674 -33.55 -5.01 0.11
N GLU A 675 -34.32 -6.02 -0.31
CA GLU A 675 -33.81 -7.25 -0.90
C GLU A 675 -33.12 -6.98 -2.24
N GLU A 676 -33.77 -6.24 -3.14
CA GLU A 676 -33.21 -5.88 -4.43
C GLU A 676 -31.92 -5.06 -4.26
N PHE A 677 -31.92 -4.07 -3.36
CA PHE A 677 -30.73 -3.28 -3.09
C PHE A 677 -29.60 -4.10 -2.48
N THR A 678 -29.91 -5.01 -1.56
CA THR A 678 -28.93 -5.90 -0.93
C THR A 678 -28.25 -6.79 -1.97
N VAL A 679 -29.01 -7.33 -2.94
CA VAL A 679 -28.45 -8.12 -4.04
C VAL A 679 -27.52 -7.28 -4.91
N LYS A 680 -27.95 -6.06 -5.27
CA LYS A 680 -27.14 -5.13 -6.06
C LYS A 680 -25.81 -4.81 -5.35
N ALA A 681 -25.89 -4.32 -4.12
CA ALA A 681 -24.72 -3.84 -3.38
C ALA A 681 -23.71 -4.95 -3.05
N ARG A 682 -24.13 -6.21 -2.90
CA ARG A 682 -23.21 -7.37 -2.74
C ARG A 682 -22.36 -7.64 -3.97
N ALA A 683 -22.84 -7.28 -5.16
CA ALA A 683 -22.12 -7.50 -6.40
C ALA A 683 -20.91 -6.54 -6.55
N ILE A 684 -20.84 -5.47 -5.75
CA ILE A 684 -19.71 -4.53 -5.70
C ILE A 684 -18.45 -5.27 -5.18
N ASN A 685 -17.33 -5.08 -5.89
CA ASN A 685 -16.01 -5.60 -5.54
C ASN A 685 -14.91 -4.67 -6.07
#